data_AF-A0A484MFW1-F1
#
_entry.id   AF-A0A484MFW1-F1
#
_cell.length_a   1.000
_cell.length_b   1.000
_cell.length_c   1.000
_cell.angle_alpha   90.00
_cell.angle_beta   90.00
_cell.angle_gamma   90.00
#
_symmetry.space_group_name_H-M   'P 1'
#
loop_
_entity.id
_entity.type
_entity.pdbx_description
1 polymer ?
#
loop_
_entity_poly.entity_id
_entity_poly.type
_entity_poly.pdbx_seq_one_letter_code
_entity_poly.pdbx_strand_id
1 'polypeptide(L)'
;MQANALLGTSSLDKGNPKVTIFTAPRPFHGVVGERQELAVRSWLGLSPDIAVVLFTQHPSASSFAMSFGSKVAVQPDIDFSFLGTPYFHSMMAYSEASQSDISVLIHPESILLPDFISTITHAHKLDHEWLLFALSRNISNFPFRLDEDGKQWLTDDGTHVNIEKMQRFLSKEQNWSLCQEQILIAWNNADIPLHNGILPPFLYGKGFHNLWVINEAFRSDFRFVFDASNAISSLYLHQPDLEHKKLSADRTWEFMGNFILATSYGSLYFHDTKHSNFFGLFECEGKYFFLNTAEKIAIHLSSKEQKLFTCIVTSLGSAEEGSKHFPLPDNLNRAIPISLRVLTLESLLSLCADKKNKTIVLAVVGYNYKDMLMSWACRMRHLKVSNFLVCALDNEVYDFSILQGLPVFKYSSTETKISYDDCHFGTECFKRVTKMKSRMVLKILKMGYNVLMSDVDIYWFKNPLPFLSSFGPAVLVAQSDEYNLTGAINLPGRLNSGFYYAHSDNATIVAFQKVVIHATASTLSEQPSFYDTLCGAGGSNRVGEDGCLEPTTKLRVHFLDRDHFPNGGLWEEVGNAKEACEIKGCFVLHNNWVSGRRKKMERQDGLVGCLSEGMGGGLRVCRGRHCLRAPGNFLMGSVVFQGQCKSNAVTFQINGVLVAPSDFNVVGRDGTWIEFIGVSGVSLVGGTLDGRAPEDSPNTDGIHVQSSSNVKISRSVIGTGDDCISIGPGSSNLSRARAWNQVKLPTFIGSLGWEMQEEGVENVVVSGASFFGTQNGFRIKTWSKPSNGFARNITFEHGIMSNVKNPIIIDQNYCPNSNGCPNKGSGVKISDISYQDIHGTSATEVGIQLNCSSKESCEDITLNNVNLGYQDGAAQMSCANNAHVTLLNSLVKPSSSGCLINAIKGFWRP
;
A
#
# COMPACT_ATOMS: atom_id res chain seq x y z
N MET A 1 -24.86 17.71 2.06
CA MET A 1 -24.17 17.91 3.36
C MET A 1 -23.12 19.01 3.31
N GLN A 2 -22.27 19.10 2.28
CA GLN A 2 -21.17 20.09 2.21
C GLN A 2 -21.62 21.57 2.31
N ALA A 3 -22.79 21.95 1.80
CA ALA A 3 -23.31 23.31 1.94
C ALA A 3 -23.64 23.72 3.41
N ASN A 4 -23.99 22.76 4.27
CA ASN A 4 -24.25 23.03 5.69
C ASN A 4 -22.95 23.32 6.47
N ALA A 5 -21.79 22.89 5.95
CA ALA A 5 -20.49 23.13 6.57
C ALA A 5 -20.05 24.61 6.49
N LEU A 6 -20.66 25.39 5.61
CA LEU A 6 -20.30 26.79 5.38
C LEU A 6 -21.03 27.76 6.34
N LEU A 7 -21.95 27.27 7.17
CA LEU A 7 -22.87 28.09 7.98
C LEU A 7 -22.60 28.08 9.50
N GLY A 8 -21.63 27.28 9.97
CA GLY A 8 -21.17 27.27 11.37
C GLY A 8 -19.80 27.94 11.48
N THR A 9 -19.70 29.04 12.23
CA THR A 9 -18.39 29.61 12.61
C THR A 9 -18.37 29.92 14.10
N SER A 10 -17.30 29.52 14.78
CA SER A 10 -16.96 29.91 16.14
C SER A 10 -15.97 31.07 16.08
N SER A 11 -16.23 32.13 16.83
CA SER A 11 -15.42 33.36 16.86
C SER A 11 -14.13 33.23 17.70
N LEU A 12 -13.61 32.02 17.87
CA LEU A 12 -12.42 31.77 18.69
C LEU A 12 -11.17 32.05 17.84
N ASP A 13 -10.36 33.01 18.27
CA ASP A 13 -9.08 33.36 17.66
C ASP A 13 -8.08 32.20 17.89
N LYS A 14 -8.13 31.20 17.00
CA LYS A 14 -7.09 30.17 16.88
C LYS A 14 -5.87 30.88 16.31
N GLY A 15 -4.79 31.00 17.09
CA GLY A 15 -3.54 31.65 16.66
C GLY A 15 -2.96 31.06 15.37
N ASN A 16 -1.78 31.52 14.94
CA ASN A 16 -1.17 30.99 13.72
C ASN A 16 -0.96 29.46 13.81
N PRO A 17 -1.41 28.69 12.80
CA PRO A 17 -1.29 27.24 12.85
C PRO A 17 0.17 26.81 12.68
N LYS A 18 0.58 25.78 13.42
CA LYS A 18 1.82 25.04 13.15
C LYS A 18 1.65 24.20 11.90
N VAL A 19 2.55 24.38 10.93
CA VAL A 19 2.46 23.72 9.63
C VAL A 19 3.66 22.82 9.43
N THR A 20 3.42 21.55 9.10
CA THR A 20 4.49 20.65 8.66
C THR A 20 4.32 20.33 7.19
N ILE A 21 5.36 20.61 6.40
CA ILE A 21 5.42 20.29 4.97
C ILE A 21 6.22 19.01 4.77
N PHE A 22 5.61 18.05 4.12
CA PHE A 22 6.12 16.73 3.83
C PHE A 22 6.44 16.62 2.35
N THR A 23 7.63 16.11 2.03
CA THR A 23 8.05 15.91 0.64
C THR A 23 9.10 14.81 0.52
N ALA A 24 9.29 14.28 -0.70
CA ALA A 24 10.26 13.23 -0.98
C ALA A 24 11.25 13.69 -2.06
N PRO A 25 12.39 14.29 -1.69
CA PRO A 25 13.35 14.83 -2.64
C PRO A 25 14.26 13.74 -3.24
N ARG A 26 14.71 13.99 -4.46
CA ARG A 26 15.86 13.33 -5.08
C ARG A 26 17.17 13.82 -4.43
N PRO A 27 18.31 13.14 -4.68
CA PRO A 27 19.60 13.61 -4.19
C PRO A 27 19.86 15.09 -4.53
N PHE A 28 20.29 15.86 -3.54
CA PHE A 28 20.64 17.29 -3.68
C PHE A 28 21.97 17.48 -4.43
N HIS A 29 21.99 17.16 -5.72
CA HIS A 29 23.14 17.32 -6.61
C HIS A 29 22.71 17.89 -7.98
N GLY A 30 23.55 18.75 -8.55
CA GLY A 30 23.30 19.39 -9.84
C GLY A 30 22.00 20.21 -9.88
N VAL A 31 21.48 20.41 -11.09
CA VAL A 31 20.30 21.26 -11.38
C VAL A 31 19.02 20.80 -10.65
N VAL A 32 18.90 19.50 -10.35
CA VAL A 32 17.78 18.99 -9.54
C VAL A 32 17.93 19.43 -8.09
N GLY A 33 19.13 19.30 -7.52
CA GLY A 33 19.41 19.75 -6.15
C GLY A 33 19.15 21.23 -5.94
N GLU A 34 19.61 22.08 -6.87
CA GLU A 34 19.41 23.53 -6.84
C GLU A 34 17.92 23.91 -6.83
N ARG A 35 17.10 23.25 -7.67
CA ARG A 35 15.64 23.50 -7.70
C ARG A 35 14.93 23.08 -6.43
N GLN A 36 15.32 21.94 -5.84
CA GLN A 36 14.75 21.48 -4.58
C GLN A 36 15.15 22.37 -3.40
N GLU A 37 16.39 22.87 -3.39
CA GLU A 37 16.84 23.84 -2.40
C GLU A 37 16.02 25.13 -2.47
N LEU A 38 15.82 25.68 -3.68
CA LEU A 38 15.00 26.87 -3.87
C LEU A 38 13.56 26.65 -3.36
N ALA A 39 12.96 25.50 -3.67
CA ALA A 39 11.63 25.14 -3.20
C ALA A 39 11.58 25.11 -1.66
N VAL A 40 12.45 24.36 -0.99
CA VAL A 40 12.46 24.26 0.48
C VAL A 40 12.68 25.62 1.14
N ARG A 41 13.61 26.45 0.61
CA ARG A 41 13.82 27.81 1.11
C ARG A 41 12.58 28.68 0.95
N SER A 42 11.87 28.56 -0.17
CA SER A 42 10.62 29.30 -0.40
C SER A 42 9.56 28.97 0.63
N TRP A 43 9.51 27.73 1.11
CA TRP A 43 8.55 27.30 2.14
C TRP A 43 8.93 27.81 3.52
N LEU A 44 10.20 27.64 3.90
CA LEU A 44 10.71 28.05 5.22
C LEU A 44 10.67 29.57 5.42
N GLY A 45 10.75 30.34 4.34
CA GLY A 45 10.68 31.79 4.33
C GLY A 45 9.27 32.36 4.58
N LEU A 46 8.21 31.56 4.45
CA LEU A 46 6.83 32.05 4.61
C LEU A 46 6.44 32.26 6.07
N SER A 47 6.93 31.41 6.98
CA SER A 47 6.63 31.50 8.41
C SER A 47 7.70 30.81 9.26
N PRO A 48 8.02 31.35 10.47
CA PRO A 48 8.86 30.66 11.44
C PRO A 48 8.25 29.34 11.92
N ASP A 49 6.92 29.20 11.89
CA ASP A 49 6.17 28.04 12.40
C ASP A 49 6.05 26.88 11.39
N ILE A 50 6.70 27.01 10.22
CA ILE A 50 6.81 25.93 9.23
C ILE A 50 7.99 25.01 9.58
N ALA A 51 7.70 23.72 9.68
CA ALA A 51 8.68 22.64 9.67
C ALA A 51 8.61 21.86 8.35
N VAL A 52 9.72 21.26 7.94
CA VAL A 52 9.82 20.46 6.70
C VAL A 52 10.37 19.07 7.03
N VAL A 53 9.73 18.03 6.50
CA VAL A 53 10.20 16.64 6.60
C VAL A 53 10.52 16.10 5.20
N LEU A 54 11.77 15.67 5.02
CA LEU A 54 12.31 15.12 3.79
C LEU A 54 12.36 13.59 3.86
N PHE A 55 11.51 12.92 3.10
CA PHE A 55 11.49 11.47 3.00
C PHE A 55 12.52 10.96 1.99
N THR A 56 13.68 10.52 2.47
CA THR A 56 14.75 10.01 1.61
C THR A 56 15.79 9.24 2.39
N GLN A 57 16.43 8.27 1.72
CA GLN A 57 17.56 7.50 2.27
C GLN A 57 18.92 8.03 1.78
N HIS A 58 18.93 9.07 0.92
CA HIS A 58 20.16 9.56 0.33
C HIS A 58 20.89 10.52 1.28
N PRO A 59 22.21 10.34 1.53
CA PRO A 59 22.96 11.11 2.52
C PRO A 59 23.05 12.61 2.22
N SER A 60 22.93 13.03 0.96
CA SER A 60 22.97 14.45 0.61
C SER A 60 21.83 15.27 1.21
N ALA A 61 20.69 14.66 1.52
CA ALA A 61 19.60 15.34 2.21
C ALA A 61 19.94 15.64 3.68
N SER A 62 20.74 14.80 4.34
CA SER A 62 21.20 15.07 5.71
C SER A 62 22.12 16.28 5.74
N SER A 63 23.08 16.37 4.80
CA SER A 63 23.95 17.54 4.66
C SER A 63 23.15 18.82 4.38
N PHE A 64 22.14 18.74 3.53
CA PHE A 64 21.23 19.85 3.24
C PHE A 64 20.43 20.27 4.49
N ALA A 65 19.79 19.32 5.19
CA ALA A 65 18.97 19.59 6.36
C ALA A 65 19.75 20.24 7.51
N MET A 66 21.02 19.85 7.72
CA MET A 66 21.88 20.46 8.75
C MET A 66 21.99 21.98 8.63
N SER A 67 21.91 22.54 7.42
CA SER A 67 21.97 23.98 7.19
C SER A 67 20.75 24.76 7.72
N PHE A 68 19.65 24.06 8.05
CA PHE A 68 18.39 24.66 8.52
C PHE A 68 18.04 24.29 9.97
N GLY A 69 18.96 23.65 10.70
CA GLY A 69 18.75 23.26 12.09
C GLY A 69 17.54 22.35 12.28
N SER A 70 16.73 22.61 13.31
CA SER A 70 15.54 21.80 13.63
C SER A 70 14.33 22.06 12.73
N LYS A 71 14.38 23.04 11.82
CA LYS A 71 13.25 23.33 10.91
C LYS A 71 13.14 22.30 9.79
N VAL A 72 14.21 21.59 9.45
CA VAL A 72 14.22 20.56 8.40
C VAL A 72 14.70 19.24 8.98
N ALA A 73 13.87 18.22 8.92
CA ALA A 73 14.20 16.86 9.35
C ALA A 73 14.29 15.92 8.15
N VAL A 74 15.22 14.96 8.20
CA VAL A 74 15.28 13.86 7.23
C VAL A 74 14.67 12.62 7.88
N GLN A 75 13.70 12.02 7.19
CA GLN A 75 13.03 10.81 7.63
C GLN A 75 13.35 9.64 6.67
N PRO A 76 14.34 8.79 7.01
CA PRO A 76 14.69 7.63 6.20
C PRO A 76 13.86 6.37 6.53
N ASP A 77 13.18 6.38 7.69
CA ASP A 77 12.44 5.23 8.22
C ASP A 77 10.98 5.21 7.72
N ILE A 78 10.82 5.18 6.40
CA ILE A 78 9.56 4.86 5.72
C ILE A 78 9.83 3.80 4.64
N ASP A 79 8.78 3.34 3.98
CA ASP A 79 8.90 2.33 2.94
C ASP A 79 9.40 2.93 1.63
N PHE A 80 10.33 2.22 0.99
CA PHE A 80 10.86 2.57 -0.33
C PHE A 80 10.84 1.35 -1.24
N SER A 81 10.56 1.59 -2.53
CA SER A 81 10.74 0.64 -3.61
C SER A 81 12.19 0.21 -3.73
N PHE A 82 12.41 -0.85 -4.50
CA PHE A 82 13.75 -1.33 -4.81
C PHE A 82 14.65 -0.25 -5.43
N LEU A 83 14.08 0.69 -6.18
CA LEU A 83 14.80 1.79 -6.82
C LEU A 83 14.93 3.05 -5.94
N GLY A 84 14.58 2.95 -4.66
CA GLY A 84 14.63 4.07 -3.70
C GLY A 84 13.51 5.09 -3.88
N THR A 85 12.43 4.74 -4.58
CA THR A 85 11.23 5.58 -4.68
C THR A 85 10.37 5.36 -3.43
N PRO A 86 10.01 6.39 -2.64
CA PRO A 86 9.20 6.18 -1.45
C PRO A 86 7.79 5.73 -1.78
N TYR A 87 7.24 4.88 -0.93
CA TYR A 87 5.85 4.48 -0.98
C TYR A 87 4.96 5.53 -0.31
N PHE A 88 3.97 6.01 -1.05
CA PHE A 88 3.05 7.06 -0.66
C PHE A 88 2.22 6.71 0.57
N HIS A 89 1.78 5.45 0.74
CA HIS A 89 1.04 5.05 1.94
C HIS A 89 1.85 5.22 3.23
N SER A 90 3.15 4.93 3.18
CA SER A 90 4.07 5.09 4.31
C SER A 90 4.31 6.58 4.60
N MET A 91 4.43 7.41 3.55
CA MET A 91 4.48 8.87 3.68
C MET A 91 3.21 9.45 4.33
N MET A 92 2.02 9.00 3.88
CA MET A 92 0.74 9.44 4.42
C MET A 92 0.59 9.05 5.89
N ALA A 93 0.86 7.79 6.24
CA ALA A 93 0.79 7.32 7.63
C ALA A 93 1.71 8.11 8.57
N TYR A 94 2.93 8.45 8.12
CA TYR A 94 3.83 9.31 8.88
C TYR A 94 3.29 10.75 9.02
N SER A 95 2.74 11.29 7.92
CA SER A 95 2.22 12.66 7.88
C SER A 95 0.95 12.84 8.73
N GLU A 96 0.10 11.82 8.80
CA GLU A 96 -1.11 11.79 9.65
C GLU A 96 -0.78 11.60 11.13
N ALA A 97 0.35 10.97 11.45
CA ALA A 97 0.86 10.88 12.82
C ALA A 97 1.55 12.17 13.33
N SER A 98 1.64 13.20 12.49
CA SER A 98 2.20 14.50 12.83
C SER A 98 1.41 15.19 13.94
N GLN A 99 2.11 15.92 14.82
CA GLN A 99 1.51 16.74 15.86
C GLN A 99 1.28 18.20 15.44
N SER A 100 1.46 18.52 14.14
CA SER A 100 1.17 19.86 13.61
C SER A 100 -0.32 20.13 13.54
N ASP A 101 -0.73 21.41 13.49
CA ASP A 101 -2.14 21.77 13.28
C ASP A 101 -2.56 21.49 11.83
N ILE A 102 -1.63 21.68 10.89
CA ILE A 102 -1.82 21.46 9.45
C ILE A 102 -0.68 20.60 8.91
N SER A 103 -1.03 19.63 8.09
CA SER A 103 -0.10 18.81 7.31
C SER A 103 -0.23 19.14 5.84
N VAL A 104 0.91 19.23 5.15
CA VAL A 104 0.96 19.59 3.72
C VAL A 104 1.86 18.64 2.98
N LEU A 105 1.39 18.08 1.88
CA LEU A 105 2.18 17.29 0.92
C LEU A 105 2.38 18.10 -0.35
N ILE A 106 3.63 18.23 -0.77
CA ILE A 106 4.00 19.00 -1.95
C ILE A 106 5.18 18.34 -2.69
N HIS A 107 5.22 18.51 -4.01
CA HIS A 107 6.35 18.08 -4.82
C HIS A 107 7.66 18.82 -4.41
N PRO A 108 8.81 18.12 -4.36
CA PRO A 108 10.07 18.69 -3.83
C PRO A 108 10.65 19.85 -4.64
N GLU A 109 10.14 20.11 -5.85
CA GLU A 109 10.59 21.19 -6.74
C GLU A 109 9.55 22.32 -6.90
N SER A 110 8.43 22.27 -6.16
CA SER A 110 7.40 23.31 -6.23
C SER A 110 7.70 24.47 -5.29
N ILE A 111 7.66 25.69 -5.82
CA ILE A 111 7.88 26.94 -5.10
C ILE A 111 6.54 27.44 -4.54
N LEU A 112 6.50 27.82 -3.26
CA LEU A 112 5.33 28.45 -2.64
C LEU A 112 5.54 29.94 -2.44
N LEU A 113 4.48 30.72 -2.63
CA LEU A 113 4.46 32.15 -2.44
C LEU A 113 3.66 32.56 -1.17
N PRO A 114 3.75 33.82 -0.72
CA PRO A 114 3.13 34.28 0.54
C PRO A 114 1.61 34.09 0.67
N ASP A 115 0.87 34.04 -0.44
CA ASP A 115 -0.58 33.78 -0.48
C ASP A 115 -0.95 32.39 0.07
N PHE A 116 -0.01 31.44 0.09
CA PHE A 116 -0.19 30.16 0.76
C PHE A 116 -0.53 30.32 2.25
N ILE A 117 0.24 31.14 2.99
CA ILE A 117 0.05 31.30 4.45
C ILE A 117 -1.30 31.95 4.76
N SER A 118 -1.69 33.00 4.03
CA SER A 118 -2.98 33.65 4.25
C SER A 118 -4.13 32.68 3.98
N THR A 119 -4.02 31.85 2.94
CA THR A 119 -5.05 30.91 2.55
C THR A 119 -5.20 29.75 3.53
N ILE A 120 -4.10 29.13 3.99
CA ILE A 120 -4.19 28.06 5.01
C ILE A 120 -4.63 28.59 6.37
N THR A 121 -4.25 29.83 6.72
CA THR A 121 -4.71 30.47 7.96
C THR A 121 -6.21 30.75 7.90
N HIS A 122 -6.74 31.11 6.73
CA HIS A 122 -8.18 31.21 6.52
C HIS A 122 -8.87 29.85 6.66
N ALA A 123 -8.34 28.81 6.00
CA ALA A 123 -8.89 27.44 6.10
C ALA A 123 -8.87 26.91 7.55
N HIS A 124 -7.83 27.21 8.33
CA HIS A 124 -7.73 26.79 9.74
C HIS A 124 -8.85 27.34 10.64
N LYS A 125 -9.47 28.46 10.25
CA LYS A 125 -10.58 29.10 10.97
C LYS A 125 -11.94 28.46 10.68
N LEU A 126 -12.02 27.52 9.73
CA LEU A 126 -13.24 26.75 9.49
C LEU A 126 -13.57 25.90 10.73
N ASP A 127 -14.86 25.77 11.04
CA ASP A 127 -15.35 24.91 12.13
C ASP A 127 -15.44 23.43 11.72
N HIS A 128 -15.09 23.10 10.48
CA HIS A 128 -15.15 21.76 9.92
C HIS A 128 -13.77 21.23 9.57
N GLU A 129 -13.62 19.91 9.64
CA GLU A 129 -12.46 19.21 9.12
C GLU A 129 -12.41 19.34 7.60
N TRP A 130 -11.23 19.63 7.06
CA TRP A 130 -11.06 19.92 5.65
C TRP A 130 -9.85 19.23 5.03
N LEU A 131 -9.92 19.09 3.70
CA LEU A 131 -8.77 18.82 2.85
C LEU A 131 -8.84 19.79 1.68
N LEU A 132 -7.77 20.54 1.44
CA LEU A 132 -7.65 21.37 0.25
C LEU A 132 -6.62 20.80 -0.69
N PHE A 133 -6.82 21.03 -1.97
CA PHE A 133 -5.80 20.78 -2.98
C PHE A 133 -5.58 22.02 -3.84
N ALA A 134 -4.36 22.21 -4.33
CA ALA A 134 -4.02 23.29 -5.25
C ALA A 134 -3.10 22.77 -6.36
N LEU A 135 -3.47 23.03 -7.61
CA LEU A 135 -2.68 22.68 -8.78
C LEU A 135 -1.50 23.63 -8.92
N SER A 136 -0.31 23.08 -9.18
CA SER A 136 0.87 23.88 -9.47
C SER A 136 0.84 24.42 -10.90
N ARG A 137 1.29 25.66 -11.08
CA ARG A 137 1.39 26.33 -12.38
C ARG A 137 2.77 26.09 -12.98
N ASN A 138 2.82 25.64 -14.23
CA ASN A 138 4.09 25.53 -14.95
C ASN A 138 4.61 26.91 -15.35
N ILE A 139 5.89 27.15 -15.08
CA ILE A 139 6.60 28.35 -15.51
C ILE A 139 7.90 27.98 -16.20
N SER A 140 8.21 28.66 -17.31
CA SER A 140 9.38 28.37 -18.15
C SER A 140 10.68 28.92 -17.55
N ASN A 141 10.55 30.02 -16.78
CA ASN A 141 11.66 30.70 -16.13
C ASN A 141 11.18 31.34 -14.82
N PHE A 142 12.02 31.33 -13.79
CA PHE A 142 11.78 32.02 -12.52
C PHE A 142 13.02 32.83 -12.16
N PRO A 143 13.07 34.13 -12.51
CA PRO A 143 14.28 34.96 -12.41
C PRO A 143 14.49 35.52 -10.98
N PHE A 144 14.05 34.78 -9.96
CA PHE A 144 14.09 35.20 -8.57
C PHE A 144 14.81 34.17 -7.73
N ARG A 145 15.64 34.67 -6.81
CA ARG A 145 16.35 33.88 -5.79
C ARG A 145 16.00 34.40 -4.41
N LEU A 146 16.13 33.54 -3.41
CA LEU A 146 16.08 33.98 -2.02
C LEU A 146 17.47 34.45 -1.58
N ASP A 147 17.51 35.44 -0.69
CA ASP A 147 18.73 35.81 0.04
C ASP A 147 19.24 34.63 0.90
N GLU A 148 20.47 34.74 1.42
CA GLU A 148 21.10 33.66 2.20
C GLU A 148 20.26 33.25 3.42
N ASP A 149 19.59 34.24 4.02
CA ASP A 149 18.68 34.07 5.17
C ASP A 149 17.30 33.51 4.79
N GLY A 150 16.96 33.42 3.50
CA GLY A 150 15.68 32.91 3.01
C GLY A 150 14.47 33.80 3.30
N LYS A 151 14.68 35.09 3.59
CA LYS A 151 13.65 36.04 4.02
C LYS A 151 13.17 36.97 2.91
N GLN A 152 14.01 37.24 1.91
CA GLN A 152 13.72 38.23 0.87
C GLN A 152 13.95 37.66 -0.52
N TRP A 153 13.01 37.91 -1.41
CA TRP A 153 13.17 37.62 -2.83
C TRP A 153 14.04 38.70 -3.49
N LEU A 154 15.02 38.27 -4.27
CA LEU A 154 15.95 39.11 -5.01
C LEU A 154 15.90 38.74 -6.49
N THR A 155 16.13 39.69 -7.38
CA THR A 155 16.45 39.37 -8.78
C THR A 155 17.95 39.01 -8.93
N ASP A 156 18.35 38.57 -10.12
CA ASP A 156 19.75 38.20 -10.41
C ASP A 156 20.74 39.34 -10.14
N ASP A 157 20.32 40.59 -10.30
CA ASP A 157 21.15 41.78 -10.02
C ASP A 157 21.23 42.14 -8.51
N GLY A 158 20.55 41.38 -7.65
CA GLY A 158 20.51 41.61 -6.20
C GLY A 158 19.44 42.61 -5.73
N THR A 159 18.57 43.12 -6.62
CA THR A 159 17.47 44.00 -6.23
C THR A 159 16.33 43.26 -5.55
N HIS A 160 15.80 43.84 -4.47
CA HIS A 160 14.64 43.30 -3.75
C HIS A 160 13.38 43.24 -4.63
N VAL A 161 12.64 42.14 -4.49
CA VAL A 161 11.39 41.87 -5.20
C VAL A 161 10.26 41.86 -4.19
N ASN A 162 9.35 42.84 -4.31
CA ASN A 162 8.12 42.85 -3.54
C ASN A 162 7.06 41.93 -4.19
N ILE A 163 6.03 41.60 -3.42
CA ILE A 163 4.94 40.71 -3.85
C ILE A 163 4.24 41.26 -5.11
N GLU A 164 4.03 42.57 -5.22
CA GLU A 164 3.42 43.19 -6.40
C GLU A 164 4.24 42.96 -7.69
N LYS A 165 5.57 43.11 -7.63
CA LYS A 165 6.46 42.89 -8.77
C LYS A 165 6.46 41.42 -9.20
N MET A 166 6.38 40.51 -8.23
CA MET A 166 6.26 39.07 -8.46
C MET A 166 4.90 38.70 -9.07
N GLN A 167 3.80 39.25 -8.56
CA GLN A 167 2.46 39.07 -9.12
C GLN A 167 2.35 39.62 -10.55
N ARG A 168 2.96 40.79 -10.83
CA ARG A 168 3.03 41.35 -12.18
C ARG A 168 3.82 40.45 -13.14
N PHE A 169 4.91 39.83 -12.67
CA PHE A 169 5.65 38.84 -13.47
C PHE A 169 4.74 37.64 -13.80
N LEU A 170 4.08 37.06 -12.80
CA LEU A 170 3.19 35.92 -12.98
C LEU A 170 2.03 36.25 -13.94
N SER A 171 1.43 37.43 -13.84
CA SER A 171 0.35 37.87 -14.74
C SER A 171 0.75 38.04 -16.21
N LYS A 172 2.05 38.19 -16.51
CA LYS A 172 2.57 38.40 -17.87
C LYS A 172 2.88 37.11 -18.62
N GLU A 173 3.10 36.01 -17.90
CA GLU A 173 3.25 34.67 -18.49
C GLU A 173 1.88 34.20 -19.01
N GLN A 174 1.46 34.62 -20.21
CA GLN A 174 0.11 34.38 -20.74
C GLN A 174 -0.21 32.91 -21.13
N ASN A 175 0.69 31.96 -20.90
CA ASN A 175 0.53 30.56 -21.29
C ASN A 175 0.64 29.61 -20.07
N TRP A 176 -0.23 29.82 -19.08
CA TRP A 176 -0.31 28.93 -17.91
C TRP A 176 -0.87 27.57 -18.31
N SER A 177 0.00 26.59 -18.50
CA SER A 177 -0.44 25.19 -18.45
C SER A 177 -0.47 24.75 -16.99
N LEU A 178 -1.62 24.20 -16.55
CA LEU A 178 -1.73 23.55 -15.25
C LEU A 178 -0.92 22.26 -15.28
N CYS A 179 -0.10 22.03 -14.26
CA CYS A 179 0.63 20.78 -14.13
C CYS A 179 -0.27 19.76 -13.43
N GLN A 180 -0.98 18.95 -14.22
CA GLN A 180 -1.99 18.00 -13.71
C GLN A 180 -1.41 16.92 -12.77
N GLU A 181 -0.09 16.72 -12.78
CA GLU A 181 0.60 15.77 -11.91
C GLU A 181 1.07 16.40 -10.58
N GLN A 182 1.30 17.72 -10.56
CA GLN A 182 1.93 18.42 -9.44
C GLN A 182 0.88 19.15 -8.59
N ILE A 183 0.38 18.42 -7.59
CA ILE A 183 -0.69 18.88 -6.71
C ILE A 183 -0.13 19.09 -5.30
N LEU A 184 -0.40 20.26 -4.73
CA LEU A 184 -0.28 20.49 -3.30
C LEU A 184 -1.55 19.96 -2.63
N ILE A 185 -1.40 19.18 -1.58
CA ILE A 185 -2.52 18.69 -0.75
C ILE A 185 -2.26 19.14 0.68
N ALA A 186 -3.23 19.78 1.32
CA ALA A 186 -3.14 20.19 2.71
C ALA A 186 -4.42 19.81 3.46
N TRP A 187 -4.29 19.49 4.74
CA TRP A 187 -5.42 19.19 5.62
C TRP A 187 -5.10 19.62 7.05
N ASN A 188 -6.14 19.91 7.82
CA ASN A 188 -6.00 20.11 9.25
C ASN A 188 -5.94 18.75 9.97
N ASN A 189 -5.02 18.59 10.91
CA ASN A 189 -4.89 17.37 11.68
C ASN A 189 -5.95 17.35 12.78
N ALA A 190 -6.78 16.32 12.76
CA ALA A 190 -7.84 16.12 13.74
C ALA A 190 -8.09 14.64 13.95
N ASP A 191 -8.89 14.36 14.97
CA ASP A 191 -9.51 13.08 15.16
C ASP A 191 -10.68 12.91 14.15
N ILE A 192 -10.43 13.00 12.83
CA ILE A 192 -11.28 12.53 11.70
C ILE A 192 -10.39 11.90 10.61
N PRO A 193 -10.75 10.79 9.92
CA PRO A 193 -9.85 10.15 8.96
C PRO A 193 -9.73 11.05 7.73
N LEU A 194 -8.61 10.97 7.02
CA LEU A 194 -8.40 11.85 5.86
C LEU A 194 -9.29 11.45 4.67
N HIS A 195 -9.33 10.16 4.38
CA HIS A 195 -10.05 9.58 3.25
C HIS A 195 -10.74 8.29 3.67
N ASN A 196 -11.51 7.67 2.78
CA ASN A 196 -12.04 6.32 2.94
C ASN A 196 -11.14 5.29 2.22
N GLY A 197 -11.14 4.03 2.65
CA GLY A 197 -10.39 2.94 2.01
C GLY A 197 -8.89 2.84 2.32
N ILE A 198 -8.38 1.59 2.27
CA ILE A 198 -6.96 1.27 2.43
C ILE A 198 -6.18 1.96 1.32
N LEU A 199 -5.31 2.91 1.69
CA LEU A 199 -4.43 3.60 0.76
C LEU A 199 -3.51 2.58 0.07
N PRO A 200 -3.59 2.43 -1.26
CA PRO A 200 -2.77 1.45 -1.96
C PRO A 200 -1.29 1.80 -1.80
N PRO A 201 -0.38 0.81 -1.92
CA PRO A 201 1.04 1.04 -1.86
C PRO A 201 1.60 1.74 -3.11
N PHE A 202 1.08 2.93 -3.42
CA PHE A 202 1.52 3.74 -4.53
C PHE A 202 2.97 4.17 -4.32
N LEU A 203 3.72 4.24 -5.41
CA LEU A 203 5.00 4.93 -5.46
C LEU A 203 4.76 6.44 -5.61
N TYR A 204 5.37 7.23 -4.73
CA TYR A 204 5.23 8.68 -4.76
C TYR A 204 5.85 9.28 -6.02
N GLY A 205 5.17 10.26 -6.62
CA GLY A 205 5.56 10.90 -7.86
C GLY A 205 5.39 10.02 -9.10
N LYS A 206 4.60 8.94 -9.03
CA LYS A 206 4.34 7.98 -10.12
C LYS A 206 2.88 7.92 -10.56
N GLY A 207 2.23 9.09 -10.65
CA GLY A 207 0.85 9.23 -11.11
C GLY A 207 -0.19 8.60 -10.17
N PHE A 208 -1.46 8.93 -10.38
CA PHE A 208 -2.67 8.46 -9.69
C PHE A 208 -2.77 8.69 -8.17
N HIS A 209 -1.69 8.69 -7.39
CA HIS A 209 -1.74 8.74 -5.92
C HIS A 209 -2.40 10.01 -5.36
N ASN A 210 -2.07 11.21 -5.89
CA ASN A 210 -2.67 12.47 -5.47
C ASN A 210 -4.17 12.51 -5.79
N LEU A 211 -4.53 12.09 -7.00
CA LEU A 211 -5.92 12.08 -7.47
C LEU A 211 -6.76 11.06 -6.70
N TRP A 212 -6.17 9.90 -6.41
CA TRP A 212 -6.79 8.85 -5.62
C TRP A 212 -7.16 9.36 -4.22
N VAL A 213 -6.21 9.97 -3.51
CA VAL A 213 -6.48 10.46 -2.13
C VAL A 213 -7.47 11.60 -2.12
N ILE A 214 -7.42 12.52 -3.09
CA ILE A 214 -8.39 13.64 -3.19
C ILE A 214 -9.80 13.10 -3.45
N ASN A 215 -9.96 12.16 -4.40
CA ASN A 215 -11.26 11.58 -4.71
C ASN A 215 -11.81 10.74 -3.54
N GLU A 216 -10.96 9.96 -2.87
CA GLU A 216 -11.37 9.19 -1.70
C GLU A 216 -11.73 10.08 -0.50
N ALA A 217 -11.01 11.18 -0.29
CA ALA A 217 -11.36 12.19 0.72
C ALA A 217 -12.66 12.90 0.39
N PHE A 218 -12.89 13.25 -0.88
CA PHE A 218 -14.12 13.91 -1.31
C PHE A 218 -15.34 12.98 -1.17
N ARG A 219 -15.16 11.69 -1.49
CA ARG A 219 -16.25 10.71 -1.49
C ARG A 219 -16.55 10.10 -0.14
N SER A 220 -15.65 10.24 0.83
CA SER A 220 -15.88 9.78 2.19
C SER A 220 -16.86 10.67 2.96
N ASP A 221 -17.06 11.92 2.52
CA ASP A 221 -17.77 12.98 3.24
C ASP A 221 -17.26 13.25 4.67
N PHE A 222 -16.04 12.77 5.01
CA PHE A 222 -15.41 13.04 6.31
C PHE A 222 -14.98 14.48 6.48
N ARG A 223 -14.57 15.08 5.36
CA ARG A 223 -13.91 16.37 5.32
C ARG A 223 -14.54 17.20 4.22
N PHE A 224 -14.61 18.50 4.47
CA PHE A 224 -14.93 19.45 3.43
C PHE A 224 -13.74 19.55 2.47
N VAL A 225 -13.92 19.05 1.24
CA VAL A 225 -12.86 19.04 0.23
C VAL A 225 -13.08 20.14 -0.79
N PHE A 226 -12.06 20.97 -1.00
CA PHE A 226 -12.15 22.13 -1.90
C PHE A 226 -10.86 22.43 -2.66
N ASP A 227 -10.99 23.07 -3.82
CA ASP A 227 -9.90 23.46 -4.70
C ASP A 227 -9.42 24.87 -4.35
N ALA A 228 -8.14 25.04 -4.00
CA ALA A 228 -7.52 26.32 -3.67
C ALA A 228 -6.55 26.83 -4.76
N SER A 229 -6.59 26.30 -5.99
CA SER A 229 -5.65 26.63 -7.08
C SER A 229 -5.65 28.11 -7.49
N ASN A 230 -6.73 28.84 -7.19
CA ASN A 230 -6.82 30.29 -7.43
C ASN A 230 -6.38 31.12 -6.22
N ALA A 231 -6.42 30.57 -5.01
CA ALA A 231 -6.00 31.23 -3.77
C ALA A 231 -4.57 30.90 -3.34
N ILE A 232 -3.95 29.87 -3.93
CA ILE A 232 -2.58 29.43 -3.63
C ILE A 232 -1.75 29.44 -4.92
N SER A 233 -0.69 30.24 -4.92
CA SER A 233 0.31 30.27 -5.97
C SER A 233 1.42 29.25 -5.68
N SER A 234 1.24 28.04 -6.21
CA SER A 234 2.28 27.01 -6.29
C SER A 234 2.88 27.00 -7.70
N LEU A 235 4.20 27.13 -7.82
CA LEU A 235 4.90 27.24 -9.10
C LEU A 235 5.81 26.04 -9.32
N TYR A 236 5.80 25.49 -10.53
CA TYR A 236 6.70 24.42 -10.95
C TYR A 236 7.55 24.87 -12.14
N LEU A 237 8.87 24.79 -11.99
CA LEU A 237 9.85 25.18 -13.00
C LEU A 237 9.95 24.10 -14.10
N HIS A 238 9.39 24.39 -15.27
CA HIS A 238 9.32 23.50 -16.43
C HIS A 238 10.43 23.81 -17.45
N GLN A 239 11.21 22.80 -17.86
CA GLN A 239 12.20 22.91 -18.94
C GLN A 239 11.76 22.07 -20.16
N PRO A 240 11.42 22.70 -21.30
CA PRO A 240 10.94 22.00 -22.51
C PRO A 240 11.95 20.99 -23.10
N ASP A 241 13.25 21.20 -22.93
CA ASP A 241 14.30 20.40 -23.58
C ASP A 241 14.49 18.98 -23.00
N LEU A 242 13.84 18.68 -21.86
CA LEU A 242 13.90 17.37 -21.20
C LEU A 242 12.68 16.49 -21.46
N GLU A 243 11.57 17.04 -21.97
CA GLU A 243 10.32 16.28 -22.07
C GLU A 243 10.14 15.47 -23.35
N HIS A 244 10.80 15.84 -24.46
CA HIS A 244 10.80 14.99 -25.65
C HIS A 244 11.90 13.91 -25.65
N LYS A 245 12.85 13.98 -24.70
CA LYS A 245 13.85 12.93 -24.49
C LYS A 245 14.01 12.63 -22.99
N LYS A 246 13.29 11.58 -22.54
CA LYS A 246 13.66 10.60 -21.48
C LYS A 246 12.90 10.56 -20.15
N LEU A 247 11.94 11.43 -19.81
CA LEU A 247 11.21 11.22 -18.55
C LEU A 247 10.00 10.26 -18.62
N SER A 248 9.49 9.93 -19.81
CA SER A 248 8.31 9.05 -19.99
C SER A 248 8.62 7.59 -20.36
N ALA A 249 9.87 7.25 -20.69
CA ALA A 249 10.27 5.89 -21.07
C ALA A 249 10.98 5.10 -19.95
N ASP A 250 11.58 5.82 -18.98
CA ASP A 250 12.61 5.22 -18.13
C ASP A 250 12.06 4.49 -16.90
N ARG A 251 10.79 4.67 -16.52
CA ARG A 251 10.15 3.94 -15.40
C ARG A 251 8.64 3.76 -15.57
N THR A 252 8.19 3.51 -16.81
CA THR A 252 6.76 3.35 -17.14
C THR A 252 6.08 2.26 -16.29
N TRP A 253 6.82 1.25 -15.83
CA TRP A 253 6.30 0.19 -14.98
C TRP A 253 5.93 0.68 -13.56
N GLU A 254 6.63 1.66 -12.98
CA GLU A 254 6.26 2.22 -11.66
C GLU A 254 4.91 2.96 -11.76
N PHE A 255 4.72 3.71 -12.85
CA PHE A 255 3.44 4.37 -13.17
C PHE A 255 2.33 3.35 -13.44
N MET A 256 2.61 2.28 -14.21
CA MET A 256 1.67 1.20 -14.43
C MET A 256 1.32 0.47 -13.13
N GLY A 257 2.29 0.28 -12.23
CA GLY A 257 2.08 -0.31 -10.92
C GLY A 257 1.10 0.51 -10.10
N ASN A 258 1.26 1.84 -10.05
CA ASN A 258 0.27 2.71 -9.42
C ASN A 258 -1.11 2.60 -10.06
N PHE A 259 -1.19 2.53 -11.39
CA PHE A 259 -2.47 2.35 -12.08
C PHE A 259 -3.16 1.03 -11.70
N ILE A 260 -2.43 -0.10 -11.77
CA ILE A 260 -2.97 -1.42 -11.41
C ILE A 260 -3.39 -1.42 -9.94
N LEU A 261 -2.57 -0.89 -9.04
CA LEU A 261 -2.91 -0.75 -7.62
C LEU A 261 -4.19 0.07 -7.42
N ALA A 262 -4.36 1.18 -8.15
CA ALA A 262 -5.57 1.98 -8.05
C ALA A 262 -6.80 1.15 -8.45
N THR A 263 -6.72 0.39 -9.55
CA THR A 263 -7.82 -0.50 -10.00
C THR A 263 -8.09 -1.65 -9.04
N SER A 264 -7.06 -2.29 -8.47
CA SER A 264 -7.19 -3.46 -7.60
C SER A 264 -7.75 -3.11 -6.23
N TYR A 265 -7.46 -1.93 -5.70
CA TYR A 265 -7.90 -1.54 -4.36
C TYR A 265 -9.35 -1.02 -4.30
N GLY A 266 -10.12 -1.14 -5.40
CA GLY A 266 -11.57 -0.93 -5.42
C GLY A 266 -11.96 0.43 -4.86
N SER A 267 -11.67 1.48 -5.62
CA SER A 267 -11.80 2.86 -5.17
C SER A 267 -13.10 3.52 -5.65
N LEU A 268 -13.67 4.41 -4.83
CA LEU A 268 -14.72 5.36 -5.22
C LEU A 268 -14.31 6.23 -6.42
N TYR A 269 -13.01 6.26 -6.72
CA TYR A 269 -12.40 6.84 -7.92
C TYR A 269 -12.95 6.33 -9.26
N PHE A 270 -13.29 5.04 -9.37
CA PHE A 270 -13.81 4.46 -10.62
C PHE A 270 -15.34 4.51 -10.72
N HIS A 271 -16.01 5.08 -9.72
CA HIS A 271 -17.43 5.35 -9.78
C HIS A 271 -17.66 6.75 -10.38
N ASP A 272 -18.72 6.92 -11.17
CA ASP A 272 -19.11 8.22 -11.73
C ASP A 272 -19.22 9.26 -10.62
N THR A 273 -18.23 10.14 -10.56
CA THR A 273 -18.16 11.24 -9.63
C THR A 273 -18.49 12.51 -10.40
N LYS A 274 -19.52 13.23 -9.96
CA LYS A 274 -19.84 14.54 -10.52
C LYS A 274 -18.92 15.56 -9.86
N HIS A 275 -17.74 15.77 -10.44
CA HIS A 275 -16.78 16.80 -9.97
C HIS A 275 -17.31 18.23 -10.07
N SER A 276 -18.47 18.43 -10.72
CA SER A 276 -19.25 19.68 -10.69
C SER A 276 -19.59 20.18 -9.28
N ASN A 277 -19.46 19.33 -8.25
CA ASN A 277 -19.82 19.68 -6.88
C ASN A 277 -18.67 20.25 -6.04
N PHE A 278 -17.43 20.31 -6.56
CA PHE A 278 -16.32 20.91 -5.80
C PHE A 278 -16.52 22.41 -5.61
N PHE A 279 -16.26 22.88 -4.39
CA PHE A 279 -16.09 24.30 -4.14
C PHE A 279 -14.65 24.71 -4.47
N GLY A 280 -14.49 25.82 -5.19
CA GLY A 280 -13.22 26.52 -5.33
C GLY A 280 -13.10 27.64 -4.30
N LEU A 281 -11.94 27.79 -3.69
CA LEU A 281 -11.61 28.89 -2.80
C LEU A 281 -10.93 30.02 -3.59
N PHE A 282 -11.46 31.23 -3.44
CA PHE A 282 -11.02 32.42 -4.14
C PHE A 282 -10.76 33.55 -3.16
N GLU A 283 -9.66 34.27 -3.34
CA GLU A 283 -9.40 35.51 -2.65
C GLU A 283 -9.79 36.68 -3.57
N CYS A 284 -10.54 37.64 -3.03
CA CYS A 284 -10.80 38.90 -3.69
C CYS A 284 -10.94 40.04 -2.67
N GLU A 285 -10.21 41.14 -2.92
CA GLU A 285 -10.23 42.36 -2.10
C GLU A 285 -10.00 42.10 -0.60
N GLY A 286 -9.11 41.16 -0.27
CA GLY A 286 -8.77 40.76 1.09
C GLY A 286 -9.77 39.79 1.73
N LYS A 287 -10.75 39.29 0.98
CA LYS A 287 -11.81 38.41 1.46
C LYS A 287 -11.81 37.07 0.71
N TYR A 288 -12.12 36.00 1.42
CA TYR A 288 -12.15 34.65 0.88
C TYR A 288 -13.57 34.16 0.62
N PHE A 289 -13.80 33.58 -0.56
CA PHE A 289 -15.10 33.11 -1.02
C PHE A 289 -15.01 31.66 -1.49
N PHE A 290 -16.00 30.85 -1.12
CA PHE A 290 -16.23 29.53 -1.70
C PHE A 290 -17.18 29.64 -2.87
N LEU A 291 -16.75 29.22 -4.05
CA LEU A 291 -17.50 29.28 -5.29
C LEU A 291 -17.77 27.87 -5.80
N ASN A 292 -19.02 27.54 -6.05
CA ASN A 292 -19.40 26.39 -6.85
C ASN A 292 -19.95 26.93 -8.19
N THR A 293 -19.17 26.75 -9.26
CA THR A 293 -19.49 27.29 -10.59
C THR A 293 -20.63 26.53 -11.27
N ALA A 294 -20.80 25.23 -10.99
CA ALA A 294 -21.87 24.43 -11.56
C ALA A 294 -23.24 24.80 -10.98
N GLU A 295 -23.29 25.06 -9.66
CA GLU A 295 -24.51 25.47 -8.96
C GLU A 295 -24.70 27.01 -8.98
N LYS A 296 -23.73 27.76 -9.51
CA LYS A 296 -23.67 29.24 -9.51
C LYS A 296 -23.81 29.85 -8.11
N ILE A 297 -23.20 29.21 -7.10
CA ILE A 297 -23.25 29.62 -5.69
C ILE A 297 -21.91 30.23 -5.29
N ALA A 298 -21.95 31.41 -4.63
CA ALA A 298 -20.79 32.05 -4.01
C ALA A 298 -21.10 32.32 -2.52
N ILE A 299 -20.24 31.85 -1.62
CA ILE A 299 -20.45 31.94 -0.17
C ILE A 299 -19.27 32.64 0.51
N HIS A 300 -19.57 33.70 1.25
CA HIS A 300 -18.64 34.39 2.15
C HIS A 300 -18.97 34.06 3.59
N LEU A 301 -17.97 33.65 4.39
CA LEU A 301 -18.19 33.14 5.74
C LEU A 301 -18.63 34.21 6.76
N SER A 302 -18.48 35.51 6.46
CA SER A 302 -18.70 36.56 7.47
C SER A 302 -19.84 37.56 7.18
N SER A 303 -20.67 37.37 6.14
CA SER A 303 -21.76 38.33 5.88
C SER A 303 -22.89 37.82 4.98
N LYS A 304 -24.15 38.03 5.41
CA LYS A 304 -25.34 38.14 4.55
C LYS A 304 -25.34 39.45 3.71
N GLU A 305 -24.18 39.93 3.25
CA GLU A 305 -24.12 41.16 2.44
C GLU A 305 -24.32 40.82 0.96
N GLN A 306 -25.35 41.43 0.37
CA GLN A 306 -25.77 41.28 -1.04
C GLN A 306 -24.87 42.02 -2.05
N LYS A 307 -23.65 42.43 -1.69
CA LYS A 307 -22.75 43.15 -2.61
C LYS A 307 -21.84 42.15 -3.31
N LEU A 308 -22.22 41.76 -4.53
CA LEU A 308 -21.42 40.89 -5.39
C LEU A 308 -20.22 41.67 -5.94
N PHE A 309 -19.00 41.26 -5.61
CA PHE A 309 -17.77 41.94 -6.02
C PHE A 309 -17.50 41.77 -7.53
N THR A 310 -16.91 42.78 -8.17
CA THR A 310 -16.65 42.78 -9.63
C THR A 310 -15.80 41.59 -10.06
N CYS A 311 -14.76 41.23 -9.30
CA CYS A 311 -13.94 40.05 -9.52
C CYS A 311 -14.77 38.74 -9.52
N ILE A 312 -15.72 38.59 -8.58
CA ILE A 312 -16.60 37.41 -8.46
C ILE A 312 -17.53 37.35 -9.65
N VAL A 313 -18.09 38.49 -10.07
CA VAL A 313 -18.91 38.61 -11.28
C VAL A 313 -18.11 38.22 -12.52
N THR A 314 -16.85 38.68 -12.64
CA THR A 314 -15.97 38.31 -13.75
C THR A 314 -15.67 36.81 -13.73
N SER A 315 -15.37 36.22 -12.58
CA SER A 315 -15.14 34.78 -12.45
C SER A 315 -16.37 33.95 -12.82
N LEU A 316 -17.56 34.33 -12.35
CA LEU A 316 -18.84 33.69 -12.71
C LEU A 316 -19.20 33.90 -14.19
N GLY A 317 -18.95 35.08 -14.75
CA GLY A 317 -19.22 35.39 -16.16
C GLY A 317 -18.26 34.69 -17.12
N SER A 318 -16.99 34.53 -16.74
CA SER A 318 -15.99 33.77 -17.52
C SER A 318 -16.31 32.27 -17.63
N ALA A 319 -17.15 31.74 -16.75
CA ALA A 319 -17.66 30.37 -16.82
C ALA A 319 -18.75 30.19 -17.89
N GLU A 320 -19.45 31.27 -18.30
CA GLU A 320 -20.44 31.22 -19.40
C GLU A 320 -19.78 31.23 -20.79
N GLU A 321 -18.58 31.81 -20.91
CA GLU A 321 -17.78 31.84 -22.15
C GLU A 321 -16.72 30.73 -22.19
N GLY A 322 -17.09 29.47 -21.92
CA GLY A 322 -16.28 28.29 -22.28
C GLY A 322 -14.83 28.23 -21.76
N SER A 323 -14.43 29.10 -20.83
CA SER A 323 -13.10 29.12 -20.23
C SER A 323 -13.02 28.01 -19.19
N LYS A 324 -12.21 27.00 -19.51
CA LYS A 324 -12.00 25.77 -18.75
C LYS A 324 -11.36 26.06 -17.38
N HIS A 325 -12.15 26.40 -16.38
CA HIS A 325 -11.67 26.38 -15.00
C HIS A 325 -12.64 25.59 -14.13
N PHE A 326 -12.07 24.59 -13.44
CA PHE A 326 -12.67 23.59 -12.54
C PHE A 326 -13.49 22.52 -13.30
N PRO A 327 -13.11 21.22 -13.26
CA PRO A 327 -12.47 20.51 -12.15
C PRO A 327 -11.21 19.72 -12.56
N LEU A 328 -10.63 18.96 -11.63
CA LEU A 328 -9.90 17.72 -11.92
C LEU A 328 -10.45 17.08 -13.22
N PRO A 329 -9.61 16.70 -14.20
CA PRO A 329 -10.11 16.45 -15.54
C PRO A 329 -11.22 15.39 -15.59
N ASP A 330 -12.42 15.76 -16.07
CA ASP A 330 -13.42 14.82 -16.62
C ASP A 330 -12.81 13.90 -17.71
N ASN A 331 -11.62 14.27 -18.23
CA ASN A 331 -10.79 13.49 -19.14
C ASN A 331 -10.12 12.26 -18.52
N LEU A 332 -10.42 11.90 -17.27
CA LEU A 332 -10.10 10.57 -16.74
C LEU A 332 -10.91 9.44 -17.39
N ASN A 333 -11.94 9.80 -18.17
CA ASN A 333 -12.60 8.93 -19.15
C ASN A 333 -11.85 8.80 -20.49
N ARG A 334 -10.64 9.37 -20.66
CA ARG A 334 -9.81 8.97 -21.79
C ARG A 334 -9.47 7.51 -21.61
N ALA A 335 -10.14 6.68 -22.40
CA ALA A 335 -9.76 5.32 -22.71
C ALA A 335 -8.24 5.21 -22.67
N ILE A 336 -7.78 4.45 -21.67
CA ILE A 336 -6.44 3.89 -21.54
C ILE A 336 -5.85 3.76 -22.94
N PRO A 337 -4.68 4.33 -23.27
CA PRO A 337 -4.09 4.10 -24.57
C PRO A 337 -4.05 2.59 -24.80
N ILE A 338 -4.87 2.11 -25.74
CA ILE A 338 -5.04 0.70 -26.10
C ILE A 338 -3.72 0.11 -26.62
N SER A 339 -2.69 0.94 -26.79
CA SER A 339 -1.29 0.54 -26.93
C SER A 339 -0.46 0.91 -25.69
N LEU A 340 -0.82 0.37 -24.53
CA LEU A 340 0.09 0.19 -23.40
C LEU A 340 1.40 -0.40 -23.94
N ARG A 341 2.45 0.42 -24.02
CA ARG A 341 3.77 -0.07 -24.43
C ARG A 341 4.24 -1.01 -23.34
N VAL A 342 4.09 -2.31 -23.56
CA VAL A 342 4.83 -3.35 -22.83
C VAL A 342 6.28 -2.86 -22.78
N LEU A 343 6.81 -2.66 -21.58
CA LEU A 343 8.21 -2.27 -21.43
C LEU A 343 9.06 -3.36 -22.07
N THR A 344 9.72 -2.98 -23.16
CA THR A 344 10.54 -3.92 -23.90
C THR A 344 11.77 -4.24 -23.08
N LEU A 345 12.29 -5.45 -23.27
CA LEU A 345 13.57 -5.88 -22.71
C LEU A 345 14.68 -4.85 -22.98
N GLU A 346 14.68 -4.24 -24.17
CA GLU A 346 15.61 -3.19 -24.59
C GLU A 346 15.61 -1.98 -23.65
N SER A 347 14.43 -1.43 -23.36
CA SER A 347 14.28 -0.29 -22.46
C SER A 347 14.78 -0.64 -21.07
N LEU A 348 14.35 -1.78 -20.53
CA LEU A 348 14.71 -2.21 -19.17
C LEU A 348 16.21 -2.47 -18.99
N LEU A 349 16.89 -3.03 -20.00
CA LEU A 349 18.34 -3.21 -19.96
C LEU A 349 19.08 -1.87 -19.90
N SER A 350 18.67 -0.89 -20.69
CA SER A 350 19.30 0.44 -20.67
C SER A 350 19.18 1.14 -19.30
N LEU A 351 18.12 0.82 -18.57
CA LEU A 351 17.81 1.37 -17.26
C LEU A 351 18.55 0.67 -16.15
N CYS A 352 18.41 -0.65 -16.07
CA CYS A 352 18.83 -1.44 -14.93
C CYS A 352 20.29 -1.87 -15.01
N ALA A 353 20.87 -2.04 -16.20
CA ALA A 353 22.25 -2.51 -16.31
C ALA A 353 23.25 -1.55 -15.67
N ASP A 354 24.33 -2.13 -15.12
CA ASP A 354 25.45 -1.39 -14.57
C ASP A 354 26.03 -0.41 -15.61
N LYS A 355 26.22 0.85 -15.22
CA LYS A 355 26.61 1.91 -16.15
C LYS A 355 28.06 1.81 -16.63
N LYS A 356 28.92 1.10 -15.91
CA LYS A 356 30.35 0.95 -16.26
C LYS A 356 30.59 -0.24 -17.16
N ASN A 357 30.01 -1.40 -16.82
CA ASN A 357 30.31 -2.67 -17.50
C ASN A 357 29.10 -3.32 -18.18
N LYS A 358 27.91 -2.68 -18.17
CA LYS A 358 26.67 -3.18 -18.80
C LYS A 358 26.23 -4.56 -18.28
N THR A 359 26.55 -4.90 -17.04
CA THR A 359 26.13 -6.16 -16.42
C THR A 359 24.71 -6.07 -15.89
N ILE A 360 23.92 -7.11 -16.13
CA ILE A 360 22.61 -7.33 -15.53
C ILE A 360 22.55 -8.68 -14.81
N VAL A 361 21.92 -8.74 -13.65
CA VAL A 361 21.51 -9.98 -13.00
C VAL A 361 20.13 -10.36 -13.52
N LEU A 362 19.98 -11.55 -14.11
CA LEU A 362 18.72 -12.03 -14.67
C LEU A 362 18.15 -13.14 -13.78
N ALA A 363 16.89 -12.97 -13.37
CA ALA A 363 16.09 -14.02 -12.77
C ALA A 363 14.94 -14.40 -13.72
N VAL A 364 14.68 -15.69 -13.90
CA VAL A 364 13.54 -16.20 -14.69
C VAL A 364 12.60 -16.93 -13.74
N VAL A 365 11.35 -16.50 -13.65
CA VAL A 365 10.45 -16.91 -12.57
C VAL A 365 9.01 -17.07 -13.03
N GLY A 366 8.32 -18.07 -12.47
CA GLY A 366 6.87 -18.24 -12.55
C GLY A 366 6.22 -18.00 -11.18
N TYR A 367 4.91 -17.79 -11.15
CA TYR A 367 4.18 -17.35 -9.95
C TYR A 367 4.33 -18.30 -8.76
N ASN A 368 4.49 -19.59 -9.02
CA ASN A 368 4.73 -20.62 -8.00
C ASN A 368 6.02 -20.42 -7.20
N TYR A 369 6.94 -19.57 -7.67
CA TYR A 369 8.18 -19.23 -6.98
C TYR A 369 8.21 -17.76 -6.48
N LYS A 370 7.05 -17.10 -6.39
CA LYS A 370 6.95 -15.68 -5.97
C LYS A 370 7.58 -15.39 -4.60
N ASP A 371 7.48 -16.30 -3.64
CA ASP A 371 8.05 -16.08 -2.29
C ASP A 371 9.58 -16.11 -2.32
N MET A 372 10.16 -17.01 -3.11
CA MET A 372 11.61 -17.07 -3.35
C MET A 372 12.08 -15.86 -4.13
N LEU A 373 11.29 -15.37 -5.10
CA LEU A 373 11.58 -14.11 -5.79
C LEU A 373 11.69 -12.94 -4.80
N MET A 374 10.80 -12.86 -3.81
CA MET A 374 10.85 -11.80 -2.81
C MET A 374 12.04 -11.96 -1.86
N SER A 375 12.35 -13.18 -1.44
CA SER A 375 13.57 -13.48 -0.68
C SER A 375 14.83 -13.02 -1.46
N TRP A 376 14.91 -13.40 -2.73
CA TRP A 376 16.00 -13.05 -3.64
C TRP A 376 16.12 -11.53 -3.85
N ALA A 377 15.01 -10.85 -4.16
CA ALA A 377 14.98 -9.40 -4.36
C ALA A 377 15.35 -8.63 -3.08
N CYS A 378 14.94 -9.12 -1.91
CA CYS A 378 15.37 -8.56 -0.63
C CYS A 378 16.88 -8.67 -0.46
N ARG A 379 17.50 -9.84 -0.74
CA ARG A 379 18.96 -9.98 -0.67
C ARG A 379 19.69 -9.01 -1.62
N MET A 380 19.18 -8.82 -2.84
CA MET A 380 19.72 -7.81 -3.75
C MET A 380 19.73 -6.41 -3.12
N ARG A 381 18.67 -6.05 -2.39
CA ARG A 381 18.55 -4.76 -1.70
C ARG A 381 19.62 -4.61 -0.62
N HIS A 382 19.73 -5.58 0.30
CA HIS A 382 20.72 -5.53 1.38
C HIS A 382 22.16 -5.50 0.86
N LEU A 383 22.41 -6.20 -0.24
CA LEU A 383 23.72 -6.26 -0.89
C LEU A 383 23.99 -5.08 -1.84
N LYS A 384 23.05 -4.13 -1.94
CA LYS A 384 23.11 -2.95 -2.84
C LYS A 384 23.32 -3.34 -4.32
N VAL A 385 22.74 -4.46 -4.75
CA VAL A 385 22.77 -4.94 -6.13
C VAL A 385 21.55 -4.39 -6.87
N SER A 386 21.68 -3.22 -7.49
CA SER A 386 20.54 -2.56 -8.14
C SER A 386 20.31 -2.99 -9.59
N ASN A 387 21.26 -3.71 -10.19
CA ASN A 387 21.30 -3.99 -11.63
C ASN A 387 20.71 -5.37 -11.96
N PHE A 388 19.42 -5.57 -11.70
CA PHE A 388 18.75 -6.83 -12.03
C PHE A 388 17.46 -6.68 -12.85
N LEU A 389 17.02 -7.77 -13.48
CA LEU A 389 15.75 -7.90 -14.19
C LEU A 389 15.06 -9.23 -13.86
N VAL A 390 13.73 -9.16 -13.76
CA VAL A 390 12.85 -10.32 -13.63
C VAL A 390 12.22 -10.63 -14.98
N CYS A 391 12.38 -11.87 -15.46
CA CYS A 391 11.69 -12.40 -16.62
C CYS A 391 10.51 -13.25 -16.14
N ALA A 392 9.29 -12.74 -16.34
CA ALA A 392 8.06 -13.40 -15.93
C ALA A 392 7.63 -14.46 -16.96
N LEU A 393 7.38 -15.69 -16.47
CA LEU A 393 6.92 -16.84 -17.25
C LEU A 393 5.40 -16.84 -17.48
N ASP A 394 4.65 -16.21 -16.58
CA ASP A 394 3.19 -16.17 -16.55
C ASP A 394 2.69 -14.74 -16.22
N ASN A 395 1.38 -14.51 -16.34
CA ASN A 395 0.79 -13.19 -16.10
C ASN A 395 0.82 -12.85 -14.61
N GLU A 396 0.57 -13.86 -13.79
CA GLU A 396 0.39 -13.76 -12.36
C GLU A 396 1.67 -13.23 -11.69
N VAL A 397 2.85 -13.74 -12.08
CA VAL A 397 4.13 -13.25 -11.56
C VAL A 397 4.55 -11.92 -12.18
N TYR A 398 4.12 -11.64 -13.41
CA TYR A 398 4.34 -10.33 -14.04
C TYR A 398 3.60 -9.25 -13.23
N ASP A 399 2.30 -9.43 -13.04
CA ASP A 399 1.46 -8.51 -12.27
C ASP A 399 1.95 -8.41 -10.84
N PHE A 400 2.25 -9.55 -10.18
CA PHE A 400 2.85 -9.56 -8.85
C PHE A 400 4.15 -8.74 -8.80
N SER A 401 5.07 -8.94 -9.73
CA SER A 401 6.35 -8.23 -9.76
C SER A 401 6.16 -6.72 -9.96
N ILE A 402 5.22 -6.31 -10.82
CA ILE A 402 4.84 -4.90 -10.98
C ILE A 402 4.30 -4.33 -9.67
N LEU A 403 3.39 -5.06 -9.00
CA LEU A 403 2.85 -4.67 -7.70
C LEU A 403 3.91 -4.57 -6.60
N GLN A 404 4.98 -5.39 -6.69
CA GLN A 404 6.10 -5.39 -5.74
C GLN A 404 7.19 -4.38 -6.05
N GLY A 405 7.05 -3.54 -7.09
CA GLY A 405 8.09 -2.56 -7.38
C GLY A 405 9.30 -3.15 -8.10
N LEU A 406 9.18 -4.31 -8.77
CA LEU A 406 10.31 -5.01 -9.38
C LEU A 406 10.42 -4.71 -10.88
N PRO A 407 11.64 -4.52 -11.43
CA PRO A 407 11.85 -4.37 -12.86
C PRO A 407 11.61 -5.70 -13.57
N VAL A 408 10.44 -5.82 -14.23
CA VAL A 408 9.96 -7.07 -14.82
C VAL A 408 9.56 -6.90 -16.29
N PHE A 409 9.78 -7.94 -17.09
CA PHE A 409 9.21 -8.07 -18.43
C PHE A 409 8.60 -9.45 -18.63
N LYS A 410 7.57 -9.50 -19.48
CA LYS A 410 6.93 -10.76 -19.83
C LYS A 410 7.69 -11.46 -20.95
N TYR A 411 7.84 -12.77 -20.85
CA TYR A 411 8.35 -13.57 -21.94
C TYR A 411 7.33 -13.64 -23.10
N SER A 412 7.67 -13.05 -24.25
CA SER A 412 6.86 -13.14 -25.47
C SER A 412 7.28 -14.37 -26.28
N SER A 413 6.54 -15.47 -26.19
CA SER A 413 6.60 -16.51 -27.22
C SER A 413 5.20 -16.88 -27.67
N THR A 414 5.04 -17.17 -28.96
CA THR A 414 3.79 -17.62 -29.59
C THR A 414 3.38 -19.04 -29.18
N GLU A 415 4.09 -19.67 -28.25
CA GLU A 415 3.91 -21.07 -27.80
C GLU A 415 3.35 -21.15 -26.36
N THR A 416 2.36 -20.35 -25.98
CA THR A 416 1.85 -20.34 -24.59
C THR A 416 0.42 -20.86 -24.48
N LYS A 417 0.29 -22.18 -24.41
CA LYS A 417 -0.79 -22.91 -23.72
C LYS A 417 -0.16 -23.96 -22.79
N ILE A 418 0.58 -23.51 -21.77
CA ILE A 418 1.22 -24.41 -20.81
C ILE A 418 0.80 -23.96 -19.41
N SER A 419 0.19 -24.86 -18.65
CA SER A 419 -0.02 -24.69 -17.21
C SER A 419 1.31 -24.94 -16.50
N TYR A 420 1.70 -24.02 -15.61
CA TYR A 420 2.96 -24.05 -14.86
C TYR A 420 2.80 -24.68 -13.47
N ASP A 421 1.65 -25.31 -13.21
CA ASP A 421 1.24 -25.73 -11.86
C ASP A 421 2.08 -26.90 -11.32
N ASP A 422 2.69 -27.72 -12.19
CA ASP A 422 3.45 -28.93 -11.82
C ASP A 422 4.87 -29.03 -12.42
N CYS A 423 5.59 -27.91 -12.58
CA CYS A 423 6.93 -27.91 -13.18
C CYS A 423 8.04 -28.31 -12.18
N HIS A 424 8.33 -29.62 -12.10
CA HIS A 424 9.40 -30.18 -11.26
C HIS A 424 10.57 -30.78 -12.08
N PHE A 425 11.72 -30.99 -11.43
CA PHE A 425 12.91 -31.56 -12.06
C PHE A 425 12.58 -32.85 -12.82
N GLY A 426 13.00 -32.92 -14.09
CA GLY A 426 12.74 -34.06 -14.97
C GLY A 426 11.44 -33.99 -15.78
N THR A 427 10.51 -33.08 -15.47
CA THR A 427 9.25 -32.93 -16.24
C THR A 427 9.46 -32.26 -17.60
N GLU A 428 8.50 -32.46 -18.52
CA GLU A 428 8.51 -31.83 -19.84
C GLU A 428 8.38 -30.30 -19.75
N CYS A 429 7.62 -29.79 -18.76
CA CYS A 429 7.60 -28.37 -18.44
C CYS A 429 8.99 -27.86 -18.02
N PHE A 430 9.68 -28.55 -17.11
CA PHE A 430 11.02 -28.17 -16.65
C PHE A 430 12.03 -28.13 -17.80
N LYS A 431 11.97 -29.09 -18.73
CA LYS A 431 12.79 -29.08 -19.95
C LYS A 431 12.51 -27.86 -20.83
N ARG A 432 11.25 -27.43 -20.96
CA ARG A 432 10.88 -26.23 -21.73
C ARG A 432 11.32 -24.93 -21.06
N VAL A 433 11.12 -24.80 -19.74
CA VAL A 433 11.54 -23.62 -18.95
C VAL A 433 13.06 -23.48 -18.92
N THR A 434 13.81 -24.58 -18.74
CA THR A 434 15.28 -24.53 -18.75
C THR A 434 15.82 -24.13 -20.12
N LYS A 435 15.28 -24.68 -21.22
CA LYS A 435 15.64 -24.25 -22.58
C LYS A 435 15.33 -22.76 -22.86
N MET A 436 14.41 -22.16 -22.12
CA MET A 436 14.10 -20.73 -22.23
C MET A 436 15.17 -19.84 -21.59
N LYS A 437 15.78 -20.25 -20.47
CA LYS A 437 16.78 -19.46 -19.74
C LYS A 437 17.96 -19.08 -20.66
N SER A 438 18.62 -20.05 -21.27
CA SER A 438 19.70 -19.83 -22.26
C SER A 438 19.27 -19.02 -23.48
N ARG A 439 18.03 -19.19 -23.97
CA ARG A 439 17.52 -18.36 -25.08
C ARG A 439 17.41 -16.90 -24.67
N MET A 440 16.94 -16.63 -23.45
CA MET A 440 16.85 -15.26 -22.91
C MET A 440 18.24 -14.66 -22.70
N VAL A 441 19.15 -15.40 -22.07
CA VAL A 441 20.54 -14.97 -21.89
C VAL A 441 21.19 -14.67 -23.24
N LEU A 442 21.08 -15.57 -24.22
CA LEU A 442 21.61 -15.36 -25.57
C LEU A 442 21.04 -14.10 -26.23
N LYS A 443 19.73 -13.83 -26.05
CA LYS A 443 19.10 -12.61 -26.56
C LYS A 443 19.74 -11.36 -25.95
N ILE A 444 19.94 -11.32 -24.63
CA ILE A 444 20.54 -10.19 -23.91
C ILE A 444 22.03 -10.02 -24.28
N LEU A 445 22.77 -11.12 -24.38
CA LEU A 445 24.18 -11.10 -24.81
C LEU A 445 24.31 -10.49 -26.22
N LYS A 446 23.43 -10.85 -27.16
CA LYS A 446 23.41 -10.25 -28.51
C LYS A 446 23.08 -8.75 -28.54
N MET A 447 22.46 -8.24 -27.48
CA MET A 447 22.14 -6.82 -27.32
C MET A 447 23.27 -6.02 -26.66
N GLY A 448 24.41 -6.65 -26.35
CA GLY A 448 25.61 -5.96 -25.83
C GLY A 448 25.70 -5.87 -24.31
N TYR A 449 24.96 -6.71 -23.56
CA TYR A 449 24.92 -6.71 -22.10
C TYR A 449 25.47 -8.01 -21.52
N ASN A 450 26.29 -7.92 -20.48
CA ASN A 450 26.76 -9.09 -19.74
C ASN A 450 25.65 -9.60 -18.81
N VAL A 451 25.57 -10.91 -18.58
CA VAL A 451 24.50 -11.51 -17.80
C VAL A 451 25.05 -12.37 -16.67
N LEU A 452 24.65 -12.07 -15.43
CA LEU A 452 24.69 -13.03 -14.33
C LEU A 452 23.31 -13.69 -14.24
N MET A 453 23.21 -14.93 -14.69
CA MET A 453 22.00 -15.73 -14.50
C MET A 453 21.97 -16.23 -13.05
N SER A 454 20.85 -16.02 -12.35
CA SER A 454 20.62 -16.53 -11.00
C SER A 454 19.21 -17.07 -10.88
N ASP A 455 19.09 -18.31 -10.42
CA ASP A 455 17.82 -18.83 -9.95
C ASP A 455 17.41 -18.11 -8.65
N VAL A 456 16.09 -17.97 -8.46
CA VAL A 456 15.51 -17.28 -7.30
C VAL A 456 15.60 -18.12 -6.02
N ASP A 457 15.89 -19.41 -6.14
CA ASP A 457 16.11 -20.30 -5.00
C ASP A 457 17.55 -20.24 -4.45
N ILE A 458 18.41 -19.40 -5.03
CA ILE A 458 19.78 -19.14 -4.58
C ILE A 458 19.78 -18.03 -3.52
N TYR A 459 20.36 -18.31 -2.36
CA TYR A 459 20.53 -17.33 -1.29
C TYR A 459 21.87 -16.61 -1.42
N TRP A 460 21.86 -15.26 -1.34
CA TRP A 460 23.06 -14.44 -1.51
C TRP A 460 23.57 -13.89 -0.16
N PHE A 461 24.79 -14.27 0.20
CA PHE A 461 25.49 -13.82 1.41
C PHE A 461 26.32 -12.55 1.18
N LYS A 462 26.96 -12.44 0.02
CA LYS A 462 27.78 -11.28 -0.39
C LYS A 462 27.46 -10.92 -1.85
N ASN A 463 27.80 -9.70 -2.26
CA ASN A 463 27.70 -9.29 -3.66
C ASN A 463 28.83 -9.97 -4.49
N PRO A 464 28.53 -10.93 -5.39
CA PRO A 464 29.54 -11.63 -6.19
C PRO A 464 29.98 -10.86 -7.44
N LEU A 465 29.26 -9.80 -7.83
CA LEU A 465 29.50 -9.10 -9.10
C LEU A 465 30.94 -8.57 -9.24
N PRO A 466 31.58 -7.95 -8.23
CA PRO A 466 32.97 -7.50 -8.35
C PRO A 466 33.95 -8.65 -8.63
N PHE A 467 33.71 -9.83 -8.02
CA PHE A 467 34.54 -11.02 -8.26
C PHE A 467 34.28 -11.62 -9.64
N LEU A 468 33.02 -11.84 -10.01
CA LEU A 468 32.65 -12.45 -11.29
C LEU A 468 33.03 -11.57 -12.49
N SER A 469 32.91 -10.25 -12.35
CA SER A 469 33.32 -9.31 -13.42
C SER A 469 34.84 -9.13 -13.57
N SER A 470 35.65 -9.69 -12.66
CA SER A 470 37.11 -9.68 -12.77
C SER A 470 37.63 -10.67 -13.82
N PHE A 471 36.81 -11.66 -14.19
CA PHE A 471 37.14 -12.56 -15.29
C PHE A 471 37.07 -11.79 -16.62
N GLY A 472 38.04 -12.07 -17.49
CA GLY A 472 38.13 -11.43 -18.80
C GLY A 472 37.12 -11.97 -19.81
N PRO A 473 37.03 -11.37 -21.01
CA PRO A 473 36.20 -11.88 -22.08
C PRO A 473 36.59 -13.31 -22.48
N ALA A 474 35.68 -14.02 -23.14
CA ALA A 474 35.82 -15.43 -23.50
C ALA A 474 36.01 -16.38 -22.29
N VAL A 475 35.49 -15.98 -21.13
CA VAL A 475 35.35 -16.85 -19.95
C VAL A 475 33.88 -16.92 -19.53
N LEU A 476 33.33 -18.14 -19.48
CA LEU A 476 32.05 -18.42 -18.84
C LEU A 476 32.34 -18.95 -17.44
N VAL A 477 31.85 -18.26 -16.42
CA VAL A 477 32.03 -18.67 -15.03
C VAL A 477 30.74 -19.31 -14.54
N ALA A 478 30.79 -20.54 -14.05
CA ALA A 478 29.59 -21.29 -13.66
C ALA A 478 29.77 -22.01 -12.34
N GLN A 479 28.69 -22.12 -11.57
CA GLN A 479 28.66 -22.95 -10.37
C GLN A 479 28.78 -24.45 -10.74
N SER A 480 29.23 -25.27 -9.80
CA SER A 480 29.25 -26.73 -9.92
C SER A 480 28.24 -27.44 -9.02
N ASP A 481 27.64 -28.50 -9.54
CA ASP A 481 26.86 -29.48 -8.79
C ASP A 481 27.73 -30.55 -8.09
N GLU A 482 29.05 -30.48 -8.24
CA GLU A 482 29.96 -31.36 -7.51
C GLU A 482 30.14 -30.91 -6.06
N TYR A 483 29.54 -31.66 -5.14
CA TYR A 483 29.59 -31.37 -3.70
C TYR A 483 30.79 -32.05 -3.01
N ASN A 484 31.32 -33.15 -3.57
CA ASN A 484 32.41 -33.88 -2.93
C ASN A 484 33.66 -33.00 -2.85
N LEU A 485 34.07 -32.63 -1.63
CA LEU A 485 35.22 -31.77 -1.35
C LEU A 485 36.55 -32.32 -1.92
N THR A 486 36.59 -33.60 -2.27
CA THR A 486 37.76 -34.26 -2.88
C THR A 486 37.56 -34.50 -4.37
N GLY A 487 38.57 -34.16 -5.18
CA GLY A 487 38.60 -34.39 -6.62
C GLY A 487 38.18 -33.20 -7.49
N ALA A 488 38.10 -33.44 -8.79
CA ALA A 488 37.81 -32.41 -9.78
C ALA A 488 36.41 -31.81 -9.59
N ILE A 489 36.27 -30.51 -9.75
CA ILE A 489 34.97 -29.83 -9.67
C ILE A 489 34.24 -29.82 -11.02
N ASN A 490 34.97 -30.03 -12.12
CA ASN A 490 34.48 -30.05 -13.50
C ASN A 490 34.11 -31.46 -14.02
N LEU A 491 33.69 -32.39 -13.14
CA LEU A 491 33.34 -33.76 -13.54
C LEU A 491 32.16 -33.80 -14.53
N PRO A 492 32.02 -34.88 -15.33
CA PRO A 492 30.92 -35.07 -16.27
C PRO A 492 29.53 -34.74 -15.71
N GLY A 493 28.83 -33.81 -16.36
CA GLY A 493 27.47 -33.40 -15.99
C GLY A 493 27.36 -32.48 -14.76
N ARG A 494 28.48 -31.98 -14.21
CA ARG A 494 28.49 -31.16 -12.99
C ARG A 494 28.36 -29.65 -13.20
N LEU A 495 28.39 -29.15 -14.43
CA LEU A 495 28.17 -27.72 -14.68
C LEU A 495 26.74 -27.36 -14.26
N ASN A 496 26.56 -26.35 -13.40
CA ASN A 496 25.25 -25.89 -12.94
C ASN A 496 24.71 -24.75 -13.83
N SER A 497 23.43 -24.86 -14.23
CA SER A 497 22.77 -23.86 -15.11
C SER A 497 21.94 -22.81 -14.35
N GLY A 498 21.84 -22.89 -13.03
CA GLY A 498 21.11 -21.96 -12.17
C GLY A 498 21.95 -20.76 -11.71
N PHE A 499 23.29 -20.83 -11.78
CA PHE A 499 24.17 -19.71 -11.45
C PHE A 499 25.41 -19.63 -12.35
N TYR A 500 25.46 -18.65 -13.24
CA TYR A 500 26.62 -18.42 -14.11
C TYR A 500 26.72 -16.97 -14.61
N TYR A 501 27.94 -16.53 -14.91
CA TYR A 501 28.25 -15.22 -15.45
C TYR A 501 28.80 -15.33 -16.88
N ALA A 502 28.13 -14.68 -17.82
CA ALA A 502 28.42 -14.70 -19.24
C ALA A 502 28.70 -13.28 -19.78
N HIS A 503 29.82 -13.13 -20.48
CA HIS A 503 30.19 -11.90 -21.15
C HIS A 503 29.53 -11.77 -22.53
N SER A 504 29.13 -10.54 -22.87
CA SER A 504 28.69 -10.20 -24.22
C SER A 504 29.90 -10.05 -25.14
N ASP A 505 30.46 -11.18 -25.54
CA ASP A 505 31.54 -11.29 -26.52
C ASP A 505 31.25 -12.38 -27.56
N ASN A 506 32.01 -12.35 -28.65
CA ASN A 506 31.75 -13.24 -29.78
C ASN A 506 31.91 -14.73 -29.42
N ALA A 507 32.90 -15.08 -28.60
CA ALA A 507 33.13 -16.48 -28.22
C ALA A 507 31.96 -17.02 -27.40
N THR A 508 31.52 -16.25 -26.41
CA THR A 508 30.39 -16.60 -25.53
C THR A 508 29.07 -16.66 -26.31
N ILE A 509 28.80 -15.68 -27.18
CA ILE A 509 27.56 -15.66 -27.99
C ILE A 509 27.49 -16.89 -28.90
N VAL A 510 28.57 -17.23 -29.61
CA VAL A 510 28.59 -18.39 -30.51
C VAL A 510 28.47 -19.70 -29.73
N ALA A 511 29.11 -19.79 -28.56
CA ALA A 511 28.99 -20.97 -27.68
C ALA A 511 27.54 -21.14 -27.16
N PHE A 512 26.88 -20.07 -26.73
CA PHE A 512 25.46 -20.11 -26.34
C PHE A 512 24.54 -20.46 -27.50
N GLN A 513 24.84 -20.02 -28.74
CA GLN A 513 24.10 -20.47 -29.92
C GLN A 513 24.18 -21.99 -30.09
N LYS A 514 25.37 -22.58 -29.93
CA LYS A 514 25.55 -24.04 -29.96
C LYS A 514 24.74 -24.73 -28.86
N VAL A 515 24.77 -24.20 -27.63
CA VAL A 515 24.01 -24.75 -26.50
C VAL A 515 22.50 -24.74 -26.80
N VAL A 516 21.97 -23.63 -27.32
CA VAL A 516 20.54 -23.51 -27.67
C VAL A 516 20.16 -24.47 -28.80
N ILE A 517 21.03 -24.65 -29.81
CA ILE A 517 20.82 -25.61 -30.91
C ILE A 517 20.82 -27.05 -30.37
N HIS A 518 21.82 -27.42 -29.57
CA HIS A 518 21.94 -28.74 -28.96
C HIS A 518 20.75 -29.06 -28.05
N ALA A 519 20.34 -28.11 -27.21
CA ALA A 519 19.20 -28.25 -26.32
C ALA A 519 17.88 -28.37 -27.11
N THR A 520 17.73 -27.66 -28.23
CA THR A 520 16.52 -27.75 -29.08
C THR A 520 16.45 -29.08 -29.82
N ALA A 521 17.59 -29.62 -30.27
CA ALA A 521 17.69 -30.88 -30.99
C ALA A 521 17.65 -32.14 -30.08
N SER A 522 17.79 -31.97 -28.76
CA SER A 522 17.83 -33.08 -27.80
C SER A 522 16.60 -33.15 -26.88
N THR A 523 16.35 -34.33 -26.32
CA THR A 523 15.34 -34.56 -25.26
C THR A 523 15.86 -34.20 -23.86
N LEU A 524 17.08 -33.68 -23.77
CA LEU A 524 17.77 -33.29 -22.54
C LEU A 524 17.23 -31.95 -22.01
N SER A 525 17.44 -31.71 -20.72
CA SER A 525 17.32 -30.38 -20.12
C SER A 525 18.52 -29.49 -20.51
N GLU A 526 18.47 -28.22 -20.13
CA GLU A 526 19.52 -27.26 -20.44
C GLU A 526 20.89 -27.64 -19.83
N GLN A 527 20.92 -28.10 -18.58
CA GLN A 527 22.19 -28.32 -17.86
C GLN A 527 23.09 -29.38 -18.52
N PRO A 528 22.60 -30.59 -18.88
CA PRO A 528 23.39 -31.52 -19.69
C PRO A 528 23.81 -30.92 -21.02
N SER A 529 22.96 -30.10 -21.65
CA SER A 529 23.29 -29.45 -22.93
C SER A 529 24.43 -28.43 -22.79
N PHE A 530 24.49 -27.67 -21.68
CA PHE A 530 25.63 -26.81 -21.37
C PHE A 530 26.91 -27.64 -21.23
N TYR A 531 26.85 -28.70 -20.44
CA TYR A 531 28.04 -29.53 -20.19
C TYR A 531 28.52 -30.19 -21.48
N ASP A 532 27.66 -30.89 -22.21
CA ASP A 532 28.04 -31.63 -23.42
C ASP A 532 28.54 -30.70 -24.53
N THR A 533 27.97 -29.49 -24.65
CA THR A 533 28.41 -28.52 -25.66
C THR A 533 29.73 -27.86 -25.30
N LEU A 534 29.92 -27.48 -24.03
CA LEU A 534 31.07 -26.65 -23.62
C LEU A 534 32.25 -27.46 -23.09
N CYS A 535 31.98 -28.55 -22.38
CA CYS A 535 32.96 -29.47 -21.81
C CYS A 535 33.10 -30.77 -22.62
N GLY A 536 32.28 -30.97 -23.64
CA GLY A 536 32.26 -32.18 -24.46
C GLY A 536 31.56 -33.34 -23.77
N ALA A 537 30.90 -34.20 -24.56
CA ALA A 537 30.25 -35.41 -24.03
C ALA A 537 31.25 -36.26 -23.23
N GLY A 538 30.87 -36.63 -21.99
CA GLY A 538 31.76 -37.35 -21.08
C GLY A 538 32.96 -36.54 -20.56
N GLY A 539 33.03 -35.23 -20.82
CA GLY A 539 34.11 -34.34 -20.37
C GLY A 539 35.34 -34.35 -21.26
N SER A 540 35.20 -34.66 -22.55
CA SER A 540 36.32 -34.75 -23.51
C SER A 540 37.11 -33.44 -23.70
N ASN A 541 36.53 -32.29 -23.36
CA ASN A 541 37.17 -30.97 -23.46
C ASN A 541 37.53 -30.36 -22.08
N ARG A 542 37.57 -31.17 -21.02
CA ARG A 542 38.01 -30.72 -19.68
C ARG A 542 39.49 -30.30 -19.73
N VAL A 543 39.80 -29.25 -19.00
CA VAL A 543 41.17 -28.73 -18.82
C VAL A 543 41.39 -28.52 -17.33
N GLY A 544 42.35 -29.26 -16.77
CA GLY A 544 42.59 -29.26 -15.33
C GLY A 544 41.39 -29.76 -14.52
N GLU A 545 41.37 -29.38 -13.25
CA GLU A 545 40.36 -29.83 -12.28
C GLU A 545 39.13 -28.90 -12.22
N ASP A 546 39.22 -27.71 -12.80
CA ASP A 546 38.26 -26.60 -12.61
C ASP A 546 37.80 -25.94 -13.91
N GLY A 547 38.14 -26.48 -15.08
CA GLY A 547 37.83 -25.82 -16.35
C GLY A 547 37.52 -26.72 -17.52
N CYS A 548 36.97 -26.11 -18.56
CA CYS A 548 36.81 -26.71 -19.89
C CYS A 548 37.20 -25.69 -20.96
N LEU A 549 37.60 -26.17 -22.14
CA LEU A 549 37.90 -25.31 -23.29
C LEU A 549 37.11 -25.77 -24.51
N GLU A 550 36.10 -24.99 -24.91
CA GLU A 550 35.29 -25.35 -26.08
C GLU A 550 36.14 -25.22 -27.36
N PRO A 551 36.24 -26.28 -28.18
CA PRO A 551 37.30 -26.38 -29.18
C PRO A 551 37.18 -25.38 -30.34
N THR A 552 35.98 -24.87 -30.63
CA THR A 552 35.71 -24.03 -31.82
C THR A 552 35.81 -22.54 -31.51
N THR A 553 35.14 -22.11 -30.44
CA THR A 553 35.03 -20.73 -29.98
C THR A 553 36.19 -20.34 -29.07
N LYS A 554 36.93 -21.34 -28.54
CA LYS A 554 37.96 -21.16 -27.51
C LYS A 554 37.42 -20.53 -26.23
N LEU A 555 36.11 -20.61 -25.99
CA LEU A 555 35.50 -20.19 -24.73
C LEU A 555 36.02 -21.08 -23.60
N ARG A 556 36.60 -20.46 -22.56
CA ARG A 556 36.97 -21.16 -21.34
C ARG A 556 35.77 -21.19 -20.41
N VAL A 557 35.35 -22.37 -19.98
CA VAL A 557 34.46 -22.52 -18.83
C VAL A 557 35.31 -22.62 -17.58
N HIS A 558 35.03 -21.80 -16.56
CA HIS A 558 35.65 -21.86 -15.25
C HIS A 558 34.59 -22.22 -14.21
N PHE A 559 34.84 -23.28 -13.46
CA PHE A 559 33.96 -23.75 -12.40
C PHE A 559 34.31 -23.01 -11.11
N LEU A 560 33.30 -22.37 -10.52
CA LEU A 560 33.44 -21.60 -9.28
C LEU A 560 33.81 -22.51 -8.11
N ASP A 561 34.69 -21.99 -7.25
CA ASP A 561 35.12 -22.67 -6.03
C ASP A 561 33.93 -23.10 -5.15
N ARG A 562 33.90 -24.37 -4.76
CA ARG A 562 32.78 -24.99 -4.04
C ARG A 562 32.59 -24.48 -2.61
N ASP A 563 33.63 -23.92 -1.99
CA ASP A 563 33.52 -23.32 -0.65
C ASP A 563 32.93 -21.92 -0.72
N HIS A 564 33.26 -21.16 -1.76
CA HIS A 564 32.71 -19.81 -1.96
C HIS A 564 31.35 -19.79 -2.67
N PHE A 565 31.06 -20.78 -3.51
CA PHE A 565 29.82 -20.93 -4.27
C PHE A 565 29.18 -22.33 -4.07
N PRO A 566 28.90 -22.75 -2.83
CA PRO A 566 28.37 -24.07 -2.52
C PRO A 566 27.00 -24.31 -3.16
N ASN A 567 26.78 -25.58 -3.51
CA ASN A 567 25.48 -26.10 -3.91
C ASN A 567 24.71 -26.67 -2.69
N GLY A 568 23.56 -27.26 -2.98
CA GLY A 568 22.60 -27.79 -2.03
C GLY A 568 23.11 -28.92 -1.15
N GLY A 569 24.21 -29.57 -1.54
CA GLY A 569 24.87 -30.61 -0.74
C GLY A 569 25.31 -30.11 0.63
N LEU A 570 25.63 -28.82 0.78
CA LEU A 570 26.01 -28.25 2.07
C LEU A 570 24.90 -28.42 3.14
N TRP A 571 23.61 -28.35 2.76
CA TRP A 571 22.52 -28.58 3.73
C TRP A 571 22.42 -30.03 4.21
N GLU A 572 22.91 -30.99 3.43
CA GLU A 572 22.94 -32.40 3.83
C GLU A 572 24.14 -32.70 4.74
N GLU A 573 25.22 -31.93 4.60
CA GLU A 573 26.48 -32.12 5.34
C GLU A 573 26.48 -31.46 6.72
N VAL A 574 25.75 -30.34 6.89
CA VAL A 574 25.78 -29.55 8.13
C VAL A 574 24.39 -29.23 8.68
N GLY A 575 24.24 -29.25 10.01
CA GLY A 575 22.99 -28.88 10.67
C GLY A 575 22.63 -27.40 10.58
N ASN A 576 23.61 -26.52 10.35
CA ASN A 576 23.41 -25.07 10.20
C ASN A 576 24.15 -24.53 8.96
N ALA A 577 23.47 -24.56 7.81
CA ALA A 577 24.03 -24.11 6.54
C ALA A 577 24.41 -22.61 6.54
N LYS A 578 23.71 -21.77 7.32
CA LYS A 578 24.01 -20.33 7.42
C LYS A 578 25.39 -20.09 8.03
N GLU A 579 25.61 -20.67 9.21
CA GLU A 579 26.86 -20.53 9.95
C GLU A 579 28.04 -21.13 9.17
N ALA A 580 27.84 -22.30 8.55
CA ALA A 580 28.84 -22.90 7.68
C ALA A 580 29.22 -21.99 6.51
N CYS A 581 28.22 -21.34 5.88
CA CYS A 581 28.46 -20.39 4.80
C CYS A 581 29.19 -19.12 5.27
N GLU A 582 28.85 -18.60 6.45
CA GLU A 582 29.52 -17.44 7.04
C GLU A 582 31.00 -17.74 7.34
N ILE A 583 31.29 -18.92 7.91
CA ILE A 583 32.65 -19.40 8.20
C ILE A 583 33.46 -19.58 6.91
N LYS A 584 32.89 -20.23 5.89
CA LYS A 584 33.54 -20.44 4.58
C LYS A 584 33.65 -19.15 3.77
N GLY A 585 32.94 -18.10 4.17
CA GLY A 585 32.94 -16.81 3.48
C GLY A 585 32.20 -16.84 2.15
N CYS A 586 31.15 -17.66 2.02
CA CYS A 586 30.38 -17.85 0.79
C CYS A 586 29.87 -16.53 0.19
N PHE A 587 29.78 -16.49 -1.13
CA PHE A 587 29.06 -15.46 -1.87
C PHE A 587 27.59 -15.81 -1.98
N VAL A 588 27.30 -17.05 -2.39
CA VAL A 588 25.95 -17.57 -2.60
C VAL A 588 25.86 -19.01 -2.13
N LEU A 589 24.64 -19.48 -1.88
CA LEU A 589 24.34 -20.87 -1.58
C LEU A 589 23.10 -21.28 -2.38
N HIS A 590 23.26 -22.27 -3.26
CA HIS A 590 22.21 -22.70 -4.16
C HIS A 590 21.37 -23.81 -3.52
N ASN A 591 20.06 -23.59 -3.37
CA ASN A 591 19.13 -24.57 -2.84
C ASN A 591 18.69 -25.64 -3.87
N ASN A 592 19.66 -26.18 -4.62
CA ASN A 592 19.47 -27.39 -5.42
C ASN A 592 19.57 -28.64 -4.53
N TRP A 593 19.50 -29.85 -5.09
CA TRP A 593 19.48 -31.13 -4.34
C TRP A 593 18.25 -31.44 -3.48
N VAL A 594 17.21 -30.60 -3.54
CA VAL A 594 15.90 -30.92 -2.94
C VAL A 594 14.77 -30.67 -3.94
N SER A 595 13.82 -31.59 -3.97
CA SER A 595 12.63 -31.52 -4.83
C SER A 595 11.41 -31.05 -4.05
N GLY A 596 10.67 -30.11 -4.64
CA GLY A 596 9.43 -29.55 -4.09
C GLY A 596 9.62 -28.16 -3.48
N ARG A 597 8.70 -27.25 -3.82
CA ARG A 597 8.70 -25.84 -3.38
C ARG A 597 8.77 -25.70 -1.86
N ARG A 598 7.95 -26.45 -1.13
CA ARG A 598 7.85 -26.35 0.34
C ARG A 598 9.19 -26.63 1.02
N LYS A 599 9.89 -27.70 0.65
CA LYS A 599 11.20 -28.04 1.22
C LYS A 599 12.26 -26.98 0.90
N LYS A 600 12.21 -26.41 -0.31
CA LYS A 600 13.08 -25.30 -0.69
C LYS A 600 12.79 -24.06 0.15
N MET A 601 11.52 -23.72 0.38
CA MET A 601 11.13 -22.63 1.27
C MET A 601 11.61 -22.86 2.70
N GLU A 602 11.38 -24.03 3.28
CA GLU A 602 11.84 -24.38 4.65
C GLU A 602 13.36 -24.19 4.81
N ARG A 603 14.16 -24.56 3.79
CA ARG A 603 15.61 -24.32 3.78
C ARG A 603 15.97 -22.85 3.69
N GLN A 604 15.24 -22.07 2.90
CA GLN A 604 15.47 -20.63 2.80
C GLN A 604 15.05 -19.93 4.10
N ASP A 605 13.93 -20.31 4.72
CA ASP A 605 13.42 -19.79 6.00
C ASP A 605 14.47 -19.89 7.11
N GLY A 606 15.19 -21.01 7.18
CA GLY A 606 16.31 -21.20 8.11
C GLY A 606 17.52 -20.26 7.88
N LEU A 607 17.64 -19.65 6.70
CA LEU A 607 18.69 -18.67 6.35
C LEU A 607 18.23 -17.21 6.52
N VAL A 608 16.96 -16.97 6.83
CA VAL A 608 16.32 -15.65 6.69
C VAL A 608 16.85 -14.61 7.68
N GLY A 609 17.22 -13.45 7.11
CA GLY A 609 17.02 -12.14 7.73
C GLY A 609 16.10 -11.21 6.92
N CYS A 610 15.59 -11.66 5.76
CA CYS A 610 14.95 -10.83 4.73
C CYS A 610 13.43 -11.05 4.57
N LEU A 611 12.97 -12.31 4.53
CA LEU A 611 11.57 -12.66 4.77
C LEU A 611 11.12 -12.29 6.20
N SER A 612 12.00 -11.79 7.07
CA SER A 612 11.70 -11.21 8.38
C SER A 612 11.86 -9.68 8.45
N GLU A 613 12.35 -9.03 7.39
CA GLU A 613 12.65 -7.58 7.36
C GLU A 613 12.02 -6.83 6.17
N GLY A 614 11.37 -7.52 5.23
CA GLY A 614 10.69 -6.88 4.10
C GLY A 614 9.40 -7.54 3.60
N MET A 615 8.93 -8.62 4.25
CA MET A 615 7.60 -9.20 3.93
C MET A 615 7.09 -10.21 4.93
N GLY A 616 7.91 -10.77 5.79
CA GLY A 616 7.48 -11.26 7.09
C GLY A 616 8.23 -10.44 8.12
N GLY A 617 7.67 -10.32 9.29
CA GLY A 617 8.35 -9.91 10.50
C GLY A 617 7.80 -10.90 11.50
N GLY A 618 8.55 -11.96 11.80
CA GLY A 618 8.10 -12.98 12.74
C GLY A 618 7.68 -12.29 14.04
N LEU A 619 6.42 -12.48 14.42
CA LEU A 619 5.82 -11.96 15.62
C LEU A 619 6.51 -12.60 16.83
N ARG A 620 7.62 -12.01 17.28
CA ARG A 620 8.34 -12.49 18.46
C ARG A 620 7.78 -11.78 19.69
N VAL A 621 7.07 -12.55 20.53
CA VAL A 621 6.57 -12.08 21.83
C VAL A 621 7.75 -11.68 22.71
N CYS A 622 7.89 -10.38 22.97
CA CYS A 622 8.97 -9.82 23.77
C CYS A 622 8.72 -10.04 25.27
N ARG A 623 9.73 -10.55 25.99
CA ARG A 623 9.78 -10.42 27.45
C ARG A 623 10.29 -9.02 27.80
N GLY A 624 9.42 -8.20 28.38
CA GLY A 624 9.80 -6.97 29.09
C GLY A 624 10.20 -5.80 28.19
N ARG A 625 9.24 -4.93 27.86
CA ARG A 625 9.43 -3.55 27.37
C ARG A 625 10.49 -3.34 26.27
N HIS A 626 10.29 -3.87 25.07
CA HIS A 626 10.98 -3.39 23.87
C HIS A 626 10.02 -3.41 22.66
N CYS A 627 9.86 -2.25 22.00
CA CYS A 627 9.01 -2.07 20.82
C CYS A 627 9.75 -2.50 19.54
N LEU A 628 9.09 -3.28 18.69
CA LEU A 628 9.50 -3.54 17.31
C LEU A 628 8.96 -2.41 16.41
N ARG A 629 9.87 -1.72 15.72
CA ARG A 629 9.56 -0.75 14.67
C ARG A 629 10.08 -1.33 13.37
N ALA A 630 9.18 -1.87 12.56
CA ALA A 630 9.50 -2.29 11.21
C ALA A 630 8.55 -1.53 10.27
N PRO A 631 9.03 -0.52 9.52
CA PRO A 631 8.26 0.06 8.42
C PRO A 631 8.09 -1.02 7.33
N GLY A 632 6.88 -1.20 6.81
CA GLY A 632 6.61 -2.16 5.74
C GLY A 632 5.17 -2.65 5.63
N ASN A 633 4.91 -3.36 4.52
CA ASN A 633 3.78 -4.26 4.37
C ASN A 633 4.23 -5.66 4.85
N PHE A 634 3.57 -6.21 5.87
CA PHE A 634 3.91 -7.51 6.44
C PHE A 634 2.89 -8.54 6.02
N LEU A 635 3.31 -9.55 5.28
CA LEU A 635 2.48 -10.71 4.99
C LEU A 635 2.14 -11.42 6.30
N MET A 636 0.85 -11.56 6.57
CA MET A 636 0.34 -12.14 7.81
C MET A 636 -0.08 -13.60 7.60
N GLY A 637 0.42 -14.52 8.43
CA GLY A 637 -0.24 -15.81 8.66
C GLY A 637 -1.26 -15.70 9.80
N SER A 638 -2.02 -16.76 10.08
CA SER A 638 -2.85 -16.78 11.29
C SER A 638 -1.98 -16.67 12.56
N VAL A 639 -2.37 -15.82 13.50
CA VAL A 639 -1.65 -15.59 14.76
C VAL A 639 -2.58 -15.76 15.95
N VAL A 640 -2.25 -16.68 16.85
CA VAL A 640 -3.03 -16.95 18.06
C VAL A 640 -2.27 -16.48 19.32
N PHE A 641 -2.90 -15.60 20.08
CA PHE A 641 -2.47 -15.17 21.41
C PHE A 641 -3.27 -15.93 22.45
N GLN A 642 -2.65 -16.96 23.02
CA GLN A 642 -3.27 -17.82 24.01
C GLN A 642 -2.81 -17.49 25.44
N GLY A 643 -3.78 -17.29 26.33
CA GLY A 643 -3.54 -17.14 27.76
C GLY A 643 -3.53 -18.47 28.54
N GLN A 644 -3.36 -18.45 29.86
CA GLN A 644 -3.32 -17.26 30.73
C GLN A 644 -1.96 -16.54 30.67
N CYS A 645 -1.99 -15.22 30.45
CA CYS A 645 -0.79 -14.39 30.43
C CYS A 645 -0.31 -14.05 31.85
N LYS A 646 1.01 -14.04 32.08
CA LYS A 646 1.59 -13.62 33.38
C LYS A 646 1.44 -12.12 33.67
N SER A 647 1.34 -11.31 32.61
CA SER A 647 1.12 -9.87 32.70
C SER A 647 -0.36 -9.58 32.42
N ASN A 648 -0.93 -8.67 33.20
CA ASN A 648 -2.28 -8.13 33.04
C ASN A 648 -2.30 -6.80 32.26
N ALA A 649 -1.19 -6.44 31.60
CA ALA A 649 -1.05 -5.21 30.85
C ALA A 649 -0.09 -5.43 29.66
N VAL A 650 -0.61 -6.08 28.61
CA VAL A 650 0.11 -6.34 27.36
C VAL A 650 -0.35 -5.34 26.31
N THR A 651 0.58 -4.69 25.62
CA THR A 651 0.25 -3.82 24.47
C THR A 651 0.83 -4.41 23.19
N PHE A 652 -0.03 -4.64 22.21
CA PHE A 652 0.31 -5.04 20.85
C PHE A 652 0.12 -3.81 19.94
N GLN A 653 1.22 -3.23 19.47
CA GLN A 653 1.19 -2.02 18.65
C GLN A 653 1.57 -2.33 17.20
N ILE A 654 0.69 -1.96 16.26
CA ILE A 654 0.93 -2.11 14.83
C ILE A 654 1.32 -0.73 14.27
N ASN A 655 2.53 -0.63 13.72
CA ASN A 655 3.08 0.60 13.13
C ASN A 655 3.36 0.40 11.63
N GLY A 656 2.34 0.00 10.86
CA GLY A 656 2.46 -0.33 9.43
C GLY A 656 1.20 -1.02 8.89
N VAL A 657 1.33 -1.71 7.74
CA VAL A 657 0.24 -2.47 7.12
C VAL A 657 0.53 -3.97 7.25
N LEU A 658 -0.31 -4.71 7.96
CA LEU A 658 -0.39 -6.16 7.91
C LEU A 658 -1.24 -6.54 6.70
N VAL A 659 -0.68 -7.31 5.78
CA VAL A 659 -1.32 -7.71 4.53
C VAL A 659 -1.58 -9.20 4.57
N ALA A 660 -2.82 -9.61 4.40
CA ALA A 660 -3.17 -11.00 4.20
C ALA A 660 -2.66 -11.52 2.84
N PRO A 661 -2.21 -12.78 2.77
CA PRO A 661 -2.00 -13.51 1.54
C PRO A 661 -3.23 -13.45 0.62
N SER A 662 -2.97 -13.31 -0.67
CA SER A 662 -4.00 -13.43 -1.71
C SER A 662 -4.63 -14.83 -1.78
N ASP A 663 -3.95 -15.84 -1.23
CA ASP A 663 -4.48 -17.18 -1.05
C ASP A 663 -5.02 -17.31 0.38
N PHE A 664 -6.34 -17.19 0.53
CA PHE A 664 -7.01 -17.29 1.83
C PHE A 664 -6.90 -18.69 2.46
N ASN A 665 -6.51 -19.72 1.70
CA ASN A 665 -6.22 -21.05 2.25
C ASN A 665 -5.02 -21.05 3.19
N VAL A 666 -4.22 -19.96 3.23
CA VAL A 666 -3.13 -19.79 4.21
C VAL A 666 -3.66 -19.66 5.64
N VAL A 667 -4.89 -19.17 5.82
CA VAL A 667 -5.60 -19.22 7.12
C VAL A 667 -6.02 -20.65 7.47
N GLY A 668 -6.06 -21.54 6.48
CA GLY A 668 -6.30 -22.96 6.67
C GLY A 668 -7.64 -23.23 7.37
N ARG A 669 -7.58 -23.91 8.52
CA ARG A 669 -8.76 -24.21 9.35
C ARG A 669 -8.96 -23.22 10.49
N ASP A 670 -8.03 -22.27 10.68
CA ASP A 670 -8.01 -21.39 11.84
C ASP A 670 -9.06 -20.28 11.73
N GLY A 671 -9.52 -19.98 10.51
CA GLY A 671 -10.65 -19.09 10.23
C GLY A 671 -10.49 -17.61 10.60
N THR A 672 -9.31 -17.23 11.12
CA THR A 672 -9.04 -15.90 11.68
C THR A 672 -7.58 -15.47 11.44
N TRP A 673 -7.34 -14.17 11.21
CA TRP A 673 -5.99 -13.61 11.02
C TRP A 673 -5.27 -13.36 12.35
N ILE A 674 -5.97 -12.77 13.33
CA ILE A 674 -5.48 -12.57 14.69
C ILE A 674 -6.50 -13.12 15.67
N GLU A 675 -6.11 -14.03 16.55
CA GLU A 675 -6.97 -14.59 17.59
C GLU A 675 -6.43 -14.25 18.99
N PHE A 676 -7.29 -13.80 19.89
CA PHE A 676 -7.03 -13.64 21.32
C PHE A 676 -7.92 -14.60 22.10
N ILE A 677 -7.31 -15.63 22.69
CA ILE A 677 -8.04 -16.68 23.42
C ILE A 677 -7.53 -16.83 24.85
N GLY A 678 -8.41 -16.73 25.84
CA GLY A 678 -8.03 -16.92 27.25
C GLY A 678 -7.16 -15.80 27.84
N VAL A 679 -7.07 -14.63 27.19
CA VAL A 679 -6.17 -13.54 27.60
C VAL A 679 -6.86 -12.53 28.52
N SER A 680 -6.08 -11.85 29.36
CA SER A 680 -6.59 -10.74 30.19
C SER A 680 -5.66 -9.53 30.15
N GLY A 681 -6.23 -8.33 29.94
CA GLY A 681 -5.49 -7.06 30.00
C GLY A 681 -4.61 -6.79 28.78
N VAL A 682 -5.14 -7.05 27.58
CA VAL A 682 -4.42 -6.84 26.31
C VAL A 682 -4.93 -5.60 25.59
N SER A 683 -4.04 -4.79 25.04
CA SER A 683 -4.39 -3.62 24.21
C SER A 683 -3.76 -3.72 22.82
N LEU A 684 -4.57 -3.83 21.77
CA LEU A 684 -4.17 -3.66 20.38
C LEU A 684 -4.31 -2.20 19.96
N VAL A 685 -3.26 -1.63 19.38
CA VAL A 685 -3.17 -0.21 19.05
C VAL A 685 -2.53 0.00 17.68
N GLY A 686 -3.20 0.73 16.79
CA GLY A 686 -2.59 1.23 15.54
C GLY A 686 -2.72 0.29 14.34
N GLY A 687 -2.22 0.77 13.21
CA GLY A 687 -1.91 0.01 11.99
C GLY A 687 -3.08 -0.27 11.05
N THR A 688 -2.75 -0.91 9.92
CA THR A 688 -3.72 -1.36 8.93
C THR A 688 -3.65 -2.88 8.81
N LEU A 689 -4.78 -3.55 8.79
CA LEU A 689 -4.98 -4.95 8.43
C LEU A 689 -5.67 -5.00 7.06
N ASP A 690 -4.89 -5.18 6.00
CA ASP A 690 -5.37 -5.43 4.65
C ASP A 690 -5.57 -6.93 4.44
N GLY A 691 -6.76 -7.42 4.75
CA GLY A 691 -7.17 -8.82 4.67
C GLY A 691 -7.32 -9.39 3.25
N ARG A 692 -7.16 -8.59 2.17
CA ARG A 692 -7.09 -8.99 0.74
C ARG A 692 -7.99 -10.15 0.29
N ALA A 693 -9.12 -10.35 0.95
CA ALA A 693 -10.01 -11.46 0.70
C ALA A 693 -11.23 -10.96 -0.09
N PRO A 694 -11.68 -11.70 -1.12
CA PRO A 694 -12.93 -11.41 -1.83
C PRO A 694 -14.13 -11.24 -0.88
N GLU A 695 -15.14 -10.47 -1.30
CA GLU A 695 -16.39 -10.23 -0.53
C GLU A 695 -17.09 -11.54 -0.11
N ASP A 696 -16.89 -12.62 -0.86
CA ASP A 696 -17.49 -13.94 -0.66
C ASP A 696 -16.57 -14.95 0.04
N SER A 697 -15.43 -14.52 0.59
CA SER A 697 -14.46 -15.41 1.25
C SER A 697 -14.88 -15.71 2.70
N PRO A 698 -15.37 -16.93 3.00
CA PRO A 698 -15.77 -17.27 4.36
C PRO A 698 -14.55 -17.45 5.28
N ASN A 699 -14.71 -17.19 6.58
CA ASN A 699 -13.73 -17.48 7.62
C ASN A 699 -12.39 -16.75 7.42
N THR A 700 -12.46 -15.46 7.08
CA THR A 700 -11.29 -14.56 7.00
C THR A 700 -11.40 -13.43 8.01
N ASP A 701 -11.78 -13.76 9.25
CA ASP A 701 -11.98 -12.80 10.32
C ASP A 701 -10.68 -12.04 10.61
N GLY A 702 -10.73 -10.72 10.77
CA GLY A 702 -9.58 -9.87 11.05
C GLY A 702 -9.02 -10.12 12.45
N ILE A 703 -9.82 -9.82 13.46
CA ILE A 703 -9.46 -10.01 14.87
C ILE A 703 -10.57 -10.80 15.56
N HIS A 704 -10.27 -12.01 16.05
CA HIS A 704 -11.15 -12.81 16.87
C HIS A 704 -10.77 -12.71 18.35
N VAL A 705 -11.75 -12.57 19.24
CA VAL A 705 -11.56 -12.52 20.69
C VAL A 705 -12.50 -13.51 21.35
N GLN A 706 -11.97 -14.49 22.09
CA GLN A 706 -12.75 -15.53 22.77
C GLN A 706 -12.22 -15.77 24.19
N SER A 707 -13.10 -16.12 25.14
CA SER A 707 -12.74 -16.47 26.52
C SER A 707 -11.79 -15.45 27.18
N SER A 708 -11.92 -14.17 26.85
CA SER A 708 -10.92 -13.13 27.18
C SER A 708 -11.54 -11.96 27.92
N SER A 709 -10.74 -11.26 28.74
CA SER A 709 -11.20 -10.11 29.53
C SER A 709 -10.32 -8.87 29.42
N ASN A 710 -10.88 -7.67 29.58
CA ASN A 710 -10.11 -6.41 29.57
C ASN A 710 -9.28 -6.24 28.29
N VAL A 711 -9.85 -6.58 27.12
CA VAL A 711 -9.20 -6.38 25.82
C VAL A 711 -9.61 -5.02 25.26
N LYS A 712 -8.64 -4.27 24.76
CA LYS A 712 -8.83 -2.98 24.08
C LYS A 712 -8.29 -3.03 22.67
N ILE A 713 -9.07 -2.57 21.69
CA ILE A 713 -8.65 -2.44 20.29
C ILE A 713 -8.84 -0.97 19.89
N SER A 714 -7.86 -0.33 19.25
CA SER A 714 -7.94 1.09 18.87
C SER A 714 -7.04 1.45 17.69
N ARG A 715 -7.44 2.43 16.85
CA ARG A 715 -6.63 3.00 15.76
C ARG A 715 -6.21 2.00 14.66
N SER A 716 -7.11 1.12 14.24
CA SER A 716 -6.83 0.05 13.28
C SER A 716 -7.73 0.09 12.04
N VAL A 717 -7.16 0.25 10.85
CA VAL A 717 -7.90 0.07 9.59
C VAL A 717 -8.00 -1.43 9.31
N ILE A 718 -9.17 -1.99 9.01
CA ILE A 718 -9.33 -3.45 8.78
C ILE A 718 -10.15 -3.68 7.51
N GLY A 719 -9.61 -4.40 6.55
CA GLY A 719 -10.34 -4.79 5.33
C GLY A 719 -10.25 -6.28 5.06
N THR A 720 -11.23 -7.06 5.49
CA THR A 720 -11.28 -8.53 5.34
C THR A 720 -12.30 -8.96 4.29
N GLY A 721 -12.42 -10.26 4.05
CA GLY A 721 -13.50 -10.89 3.27
C GLY A 721 -14.66 -11.39 4.14
N ASP A 722 -14.40 -11.56 5.44
CA ASP A 722 -15.39 -11.88 6.47
C ASP A 722 -15.27 -10.89 7.63
N ASP A 723 -15.17 -11.37 8.86
CA ASP A 723 -15.50 -10.58 10.02
C ASP A 723 -14.32 -9.67 10.52
N CYS A 724 -14.34 -8.33 10.40
CA CYS A 724 -13.23 -7.47 10.86
C CYS A 724 -12.85 -7.58 12.35
N ILE A 725 -13.80 -7.55 13.28
CA ILE A 725 -13.60 -7.92 14.69
C ILE A 725 -14.74 -8.81 15.18
N SER A 726 -14.47 -10.07 15.50
CA SER A 726 -15.44 -11.04 16.06
C SER A 726 -15.19 -11.35 17.53
N ILE A 727 -16.26 -11.36 18.33
CA ILE A 727 -16.23 -11.61 19.77
C ILE A 727 -17.01 -12.89 20.09
N GLY A 728 -16.29 -13.93 20.49
CA GLY A 728 -16.81 -15.25 20.85
C GLY A 728 -17.13 -15.40 22.36
N PRO A 729 -17.66 -16.58 22.75
CA PRO A 729 -18.16 -16.84 24.10
C PRO A 729 -17.08 -16.75 25.19
N GLY A 730 -17.52 -16.45 26.42
CA GLY A 730 -16.63 -16.28 27.59
C GLY A 730 -15.85 -14.97 27.61
N SER A 731 -16.21 -14.01 26.75
CA SER A 731 -15.51 -12.72 26.67
C SER A 731 -16.22 -11.62 27.45
N SER A 732 -15.48 -10.84 28.24
CA SER A 732 -16.05 -9.78 29.09
C SER A 732 -15.17 -8.52 29.21
N ASN A 733 -15.78 -7.38 29.56
CA ASN A 733 -15.07 -6.11 29.79
C ASN A 733 -14.19 -5.70 28.59
N LEU A 734 -14.78 -5.69 27.41
CA LEU A 734 -14.10 -5.33 26.18
C LEU A 734 -14.42 -3.87 25.88
N SER A 735 -13.39 -3.03 25.69
CA SER A 735 -13.60 -1.62 25.37
C SER A 735 -12.83 -1.21 24.13
N ARG A 736 -13.54 -0.68 23.15
CA ARG A 736 -12.97 0.02 22.00
C ARG A 736 -13.04 1.51 22.29
N ALA A 737 -11.91 2.15 22.56
CA ALA A 737 -11.88 3.60 22.82
C ALA A 737 -11.20 4.34 21.66
N ARG A 738 -11.88 5.40 21.19
CA ARG A 738 -11.53 6.45 20.20
C ARG A 738 -10.36 6.16 19.24
N ALA A 739 -10.66 6.44 17.97
CA ALA A 739 -9.77 6.76 16.84
C ALA A 739 -9.70 5.71 15.71
N TRP A 740 -9.79 6.25 14.49
CA TRP A 740 -9.58 5.75 13.13
C TRP A 740 -9.53 4.25 12.89
N ASN A 741 -10.70 3.70 12.57
CA ASN A 741 -10.81 2.44 11.86
C ASN A 741 -11.67 2.67 10.60
N GLN A 742 -11.05 2.75 9.43
CA GLN A 742 -11.78 2.48 8.19
C GLN A 742 -11.98 0.97 8.13
N VAL A 743 -13.22 0.51 8.18
CA VAL A 743 -13.54 -0.92 8.17
C VAL A 743 -14.25 -1.27 6.87
N LYS A 744 -13.71 -2.22 6.08
CA LYS A 744 -14.35 -2.70 4.84
C LYS A 744 -15.44 -3.76 5.11
N LEU A 745 -15.53 -4.33 6.31
CA LEU A 745 -16.54 -5.32 6.70
C LEU A 745 -16.99 -5.13 8.18
N PRO A 746 -17.99 -5.84 8.72
CA PRO A 746 -18.70 -5.42 9.94
C PRO A 746 -17.86 -5.55 11.24
N THR A 747 -18.44 -5.18 12.39
CA THR A 747 -17.93 -5.59 13.73
C THR A 747 -19.01 -6.46 14.37
N PHE A 748 -18.65 -7.60 14.97
CA PHE A 748 -19.62 -8.64 15.36
C PHE A 748 -19.40 -9.19 16.75
N ILE A 749 -20.52 -9.56 17.35
CA ILE A 749 -20.59 -10.41 18.53
C ILE A 749 -21.25 -11.74 18.11
N GLY A 750 -20.59 -12.84 18.44
CA GLY A 750 -20.94 -14.19 18.02
C GLY A 750 -20.16 -14.69 16.78
N SER A 751 -20.47 -15.88 16.26
CA SER A 751 -21.69 -16.63 16.56
C SER A 751 -21.68 -17.25 17.96
N LEU A 752 -22.75 -17.01 18.73
CA LEU A 752 -23.00 -17.64 20.03
C LEU A 752 -24.03 -18.77 19.88
N GLY A 753 -24.05 -19.71 20.83
CA GLY A 753 -24.99 -20.80 20.92
C GLY A 753 -24.62 -22.00 20.05
N TRP A 754 -23.33 -22.18 19.74
CA TRP A 754 -22.88 -23.40 19.06
C TRP A 754 -23.08 -24.62 19.96
N GLU A 755 -22.76 -24.44 21.25
CA GLU A 755 -22.95 -25.43 22.31
C GLU A 755 -24.18 -25.12 23.18
N MET A 756 -24.75 -26.18 23.76
CA MET A 756 -25.85 -26.03 24.71
C MET A 756 -25.38 -25.39 26.02
N GLN A 757 -24.12 -25.60 26.40
CA GLN A 757 -23.46 -25.09 27.59
C GLN A 757 -22.34 -24.16 27.13
N GLU A 758 -22.61 -22.87 27.10
CA GLU A 758 -21.71 -21.86 26.55
C GLU A 758 -21.70 -20.65 27.49
N GLU A 759 -20.52 -20.08 27.73
CA GLU A 759 -20.41 -18.83 28.47
C GLU A 759 -20.90 -17.65 27.62
N GLY A 760 -21.51 -16.66 28.27
CA GLY A 760 -22.00 -15.47 27.58
C GLY A 760 -20.91 -14.46 27.21
N VAL A 761 -21.35 -13.41 26.52
CA VAL A 761 -20.57 -12.19 26.23
C VAL A 761 -21.21 -11.03 26.99
N GLU A 762 -20.39 -10.24 27.70
CA GLU A 762 -20.90 -9.10 28.46
C GLU A 762 -19.95 -7.91 28.57
N ASN A 763 -20.52 -6.72 28.83
CA ASN A 763 -19.79 -5.48 29.06
C ASN A 763 -18.87 -5.13 27.88
N VAL A 764 -19.45 -4.97 26.69
CA VAL A 764 -18.74 -4.62 25.46
C VAL A 764 -19.06 -3.19 25.06
N VAL A 765 -18.04 -2.39 24.79
CA VAL A 765 -18.21 -1.04 24.22
C VAL A 765 -17.47 -0.94 22.90
N VAL A 766 -18.19 -0.56 21.84
CA VAL A 766 -17.65 -0.30 20.51
C VAL A 766 -17.91 1.17 20.17
N SER A 767 -16.90 2.01 20.32
CA SER A 767 -17.01 3.46 20.11
C SER A 767 -16.23 3.93 18.88
N GLY A 768 -16.81 4.79 18.05
CA GLY A 768 -16.14 5.49 16.93
C GLY A 768 -15.91 4.66 15.67
N ALA A 769 -16.81 3.71 15.36
CA ALA A 769 -16.61 2.75 14.25
C ALA A 769 -17.14 3.30 12.94
N SER A 770 -16.41 3.07 11.85
CA SER A 770 -16.77 3.60 10.54
C SER A 770 -16.77 2.50 9.48
N PHE A 771 -17.93 2.30 8.82
CA PHE A 771 -18.19 1.22 7.88
C PHE A 771 -18.51 1.78 6.50
N PHE A 772 -17.82 1.29 5.46
CA PHE A 772 -17.95 1.79 4.09
C PHE A 772 -18.13 0.67 3.08
N GLY A 773 -19.25 0.66 2.37
CA GLY A 773 -19.54 -0.34 1.33
C GLY A 773 -19.62 -1.78 1.86
N THR A 774 -19.76 -1.94 3.18
CA THR A 774 -19.69 -3.24 3.85
C THR A 774 -21.00 -3.99 3.70
N GLN A 775 -20.97 -5.33 3.81
CA GLN A 775 -22.20 -6.12 3.84
C GLN A 775 -23.03 -5.83 5.10
N ASN A 776 -22.40 -5.64 6.25
CA ASN A 776 -23.10 -5.31 7.50
C ASN A 776 -22.32 -4.24 8.29
N GLY A 777 -22.95 -3.57 9.24
CA GLY A 777 -22.28 -2.64 10.17
C GLY A 777 -22.08 -3.27 11.56
N PHE A 778 -22.97 -2.96 12.50
CA PHE A 778 -22.98 -3.62 13.81
C PHE A 778 -23.84 -4.88 13.77
N ARG A 779 -23.27 -6.04 14.13
CA ARG A 779 -23.95 -7.33 14.06
C ARG A 779 -23.88 -8.12 15.36
N ILE A 780 -24.99 -8.72 15.78
CA ILE A 780 -25.04 -9.80 16.77
C ILE A 780 -25.63 -11.04 16.11
N LYS A 781 -24.92 -12.17 16.11
CA LYS A 781 -25.38 -13.44 15.49
C LYS A 781 -25.42 -14.59 16.51
N THR A 782 -26.53 -15.32 16.57
CA THR A 782 -26.66 -16.51 17.43
C THR A 782 -27.27 -17.68 16.65
N TRP A 783 -26.71 -18.88 16.87
CA TRP A 783 -27.17 -20.09 16.21
C TRP A 783 -28.62 -20.41 16.60
N SER A 784 -29.42 -20.85 15.63
CA SER A 784 -30.81 -21.32 15.86
C SER A 784 -30.86 -22.70 16.54
N LYS A 785 -30.30 -22.76 17.76
CA LYS A 785 -30.10 -23.95 18.59
C LYS A 785 -30.44 -23.65 20.07
N PRO A 786 -30.82 -24.66 20.86
CA PRO A 786 -30.86 -24.54 22.31
C PRO A 786 -29.47 -24.21 22.87
N SER A 787 -29.40 -23.22 23.76
CA SER A 787 -28.19 -22.83 24.48
C SER A 787 -28.58 -22.14 25.80
N ASN A 788 -27.67 -22.09 26.76
CA ASN A 788 -27.77 -21.28 27.97
C ASN A 788 -26.94 -19.98 27.89
N GLY A 789 -26.26 -19.73 26.76
CA GLY A 789 -25.44 -18.54 26.55
C GLY A 789 -26.25 -17.24 26.54
N PHE A 790 -25.56 -16.11 26.62
CA PHE A 790 -26.17 -14.78 26.60
C PHE A 790 -25.26 -13.73 25.97
N ALA A 791 -25.85 -12.62 25.52
CA ALA A 791 -25.15 -11.39 25.13
C ALA A 791 -25.83 -10.22 25.85
N ARG A 792 -25.12 -9.54 26.76
CA ARG A 792 -25.71 -8.46 27.58
C ARG A 792 -24.81 -7.26 27.85
N ASN A 793 -25.41 -6.10 28.09
CA ASN A 793 -24.69 -4.85 28.39
C ASN A 793 -23.66 -4.54 27.30
N ILE A 794 -24.15 -4.32 26.08
CA ILE A 794 -23.34 -4.04 24.89
C ILE A 794 -23.71 -2.67 24.36
N THR A 795 -22.73 -1.78 24.22
CA THR A 795 -22.92 -0.43 23.69
C THR A 795 -22.15 -0.24 22.38
N PHE A 796 -22.85 0.16 21.32
CA PHE A 796 -22.29 0.66 20.07
C PHE A 796 -22.52 2.17 20.02
N GLU A 797 -21.46 2.97 19.89
CA GLU A 797 -21.56 4.43 19.93
C GLU A 797 -20.69 5.16 18.90
N HIS A 798 -21.09 6.37 18.50
CA HIS A 798 -20.36 7.24 17.58
C HIS A 798 -20.05 6.55 16.23
N GLY A 799 -21.04 5.87 15.66
CA GLY A 799 -20.90 5.09 14.43
C GLY A 799 -21.13 5.90 13.17
N ILE A 800 -20.30 5.69 12.13
CA ILE A 800 -20.48 6.28 10.80
C ILE A 800 -20.70 5.18 9.78
N MET A 801 -21.76 5.26 9.00
CA MET A 801 -22.14 4.28 7.97
C MET A 801 -22.16 4.94 6.59
N SER A 802 -21.56 4.32 5.57
CA SER A 802 -21.68 4.79 4.20
C SER A 802 -21.93 3.63 3.26
N ASN A 803 -23.10 3.63 2.61
CA ASN A 803 -23.51 2.61 1.66
C ASN A 803 -23.36 1.17 2.22
N VAL A 804 -23.77 0.95 3.47
CA VAL A 804 -23.68 -0.35 4.15
C VAL A 804 -24.93 -1.16 3.86
N LYS A 805 -24.83 -2.43 3.43
CA LYS A 805 -26.01 -3.24 3.05
C LYS A 805 -26.95 -3.49 4.23
N ASN A 806 -26.42 -3.91 5.39
CA ASN A 806 -27.18 -4.12 6.63
C ASN A 806 -26.51 -3.36 7.82
N PRO A 807 -26.76 -2.05 7.97
CA PRO A 807 -26.09 -1.21 8.98
C PRO A 807 -26.16 -1.72 10.41
N ILE A 808 -27.33 -2.17 10.87
CA ILE A 808 -27.53 -2.74 12.20
C ILE A 808 -28.32 -4.03 12.07
N ILE A 809 -27.79 -5.14 12.59
CA ILE A 809 -28.44 -6.44 12.52
C ILE A 809 -28.28 -7.26 13.82
N ILE A 810 -29.39 -7.79 14.33
CA ILE A 810 -29.41 -8.88 15.31
C ILE A 810 -30.06 -10.07 14.61
N ASP A 811 -29.33 -11.17 14.48
CA ASP A 811 -29.81 -12.41 13.87
C ASP A 811 -29.71 -13.59 14.84
N GLN A 812 -30.81 -13.90 15.53
CA GLN A 812 -30.92 -15.07 16.39
C GLN A 812 -31.40 -16.32 15.63
N ASN A 813 -31.46 -16.26 14.30
CA ASN A 813 -31.82 -17.41 13.46
C ASN A 813 -30.65 -17.82 12.55
N TYR A 814 -29.43 -17.45 12.93
CA TYR A 814 -28.23 -17.75 12.15
C TYR A 814 -28.05 -19.25 11.99
N CYS A 815 -27.99 -19.71 10.74
CA CYS A 815 -27.69 -21.10 10.39
C CYS A 815 -27.15 -21.22 8.97
N PRO A 816 -25.86 -20.92 8.75
CA PRO A 816 -25.24 -21.08 7.45
C PRO A 816 -25.31 -22.55 6.99
N ASN A 817 -25.65 -22.75 5.71
CA ASN A 817 -25.73 -24.05 5.03
C ASN A 817 -26.76 -25.05 5.60
N SER A 818 -27.69 -24.62 6.45
CA SER A 818 -28.73 -25.47 7.08
C SER A 818 -28.18 -26.69 7.85
N ASN A 819 -26.89 -26.68 8.18
CA ASN A 819 -26.20 -27.80 8.81
C ASN A 819 -26.09 -27.58 10.31
N GLY A 820 -26.50 -28.58 11.08
CA GLY A 820 -26.33 -28.61 12.53
C GLY A 820 -27.32 -27.76 13.32
N CYS A 821 -28.19 -26.95 12.72
CA CYS A 821 -29.27 -26.24 13.44
C CYS A 821 -30.62 -26.94 13.24
N PRO A 822 -31.42 -27.16 14.30
CA PRO A 822 -32.74 -27.78 14.17
C PRO A 822 -33.85 -26.81 13.74
N ASN A 823 -33.54 -25.54 13.43
CA ASN A 823 -34.51 -24.46 13.14
C ASN A 823 -35.59 -24.29 14.22
N LYS A 824 -35.20 -24.39 15.51
CA LYS A 824 -36.13 -24.33 16.66
C LYS A 824 -36.15 -22.99 17.40
N GLY A 825 -35.43 -21.99 16.88
CA GLY A 825 -35.15 -20.71 17.57
C GLY A 825 -33.93 -20.83 18.48
N SER A 826 -33.13 -19.76 18.56
CA SER A 826 -31.97 -19.69 19.45
C SER A 826 -32.37 -19.64 20.92
N GLY A 827 -31.63 -20.35 21.78
CA GLY A 827 -31.72 -20.26 23.23
C GLY A 827 -30.80 -19.20 23.84
N VAL A 828 -29.99 -18.51 23.03
CA VAL A 828 -29.10 -17.43 23.52
C VAL A 828 -29.94 -16.21 23.88
N LYS A 829 -29.80 -15.71 25.11
CA LYS A 829 -30.51 -14.52 25.58
C LYS A 829 -29.79 -13.24 25.16
N ILE A 830 -30.51 -12.29 24.57
CA ILE A 830 -29.97 -10.98 24.20
C ILE A 830 -30.71 -9.91 24.99
N SER A 831 -29.98 -9.13 25.80
CA SER A 831 -30.56 -8.04 26.60
C SER A 831 -29.63 -6.86 26.77
N ASP A 832 -30.16 -5.67 27.07
CA ASP A 832 -29.38 -4.46 27.39
C ASP A 832 -28.36 -4.12 26.30
N ILE A 833 -28.88 -3.87 25.08
CA ILE A 833 -28.08 -3.48 23.92
C ILE A 833 -28.38 -2.04 23.57
N SER A 834 -27.34 -1.20 23.56
CA SER A 834 -27.46 0.23 23.29
C SER A 834 -26.77 0.61 21.99
N TYR A 835 -27.48 1.32 21.12
CA TYR A 835 -26.96 1.95 19.91
C TYR A 835 -27.10 3.46 20.05
N GLN A 836 -25.99 4.20 20.05
CA GLN A 836 -25.96 5.62 20.37
C GLN A 836 -25.21 6.42 19.30
N ASP A 837 -25.77 7.53 18.82
CA ASP A 837 -25.06 8.45 17.91
C ASP A 837 -24.51 7.74 16.66
N ILE A 838 -25.41 7.10 15.90
CA ILE A 838 -25.05 6.36 14.68
C ILE A 838 -25.66 7.06 13.48
N HIS A 839 -24.83 7.46 12.52
CA HIS A 839 -25.26 8.29 11.38
C HIS A 839 -24.77 7.72 10.04
N GLY A 840 -25.49 8.02 8.96
CA GLY A 840 -25.00 7.82 7.60
C GLY A 840 -26.01 7.16 6.67
N THR A 841 -25.55 6.30 5.75
CA THR A 841 -26.39 5.73 4.67
C THR A 841 -26.38 4.21 4.61
N SER A 842 -27.56 3.64 4.37
CA SER A 842 -27.81 2.23 4.06
C SER A 842 -27.85 2.02 2.55
N ALA A 843 -27.27 0.91 2.06
CA ALA A 843 -27.37 0.49 0.67
C ALA A 843 -28.69 -0.25 0.37
N THR A 844 -29.42 -0.68 1.41
CA THR A 844 -30.73 -1.33 1.28
C THR A 844 -31.81 -0.56 2.03
N GLU A 845 -33.07 -0.76 1.64
CA GLU A 845 -34.21 -0.10 2.27
C GLU A 845 -34.32 -0.42 3.77
N VAL A 846 -34.00 -1.65 4.17
CA VAL A 846 -34.01 -2.08 5.58
C VAL A 846 -32.62 -1.85 6.18
N GLY A 847 -32.46 -0.70 6.84
CA GLY A 847 -31.20 -0.32 7.50
C GLY A 847 -30.99 -0.98 8.86
N ILE A 848 -32.06 -1.37 9.54
CA ILE A 848 -32.03 -2.01 10.86
C ILE A 848 -32.85 -3.31 10.82
N GLN A 849 -32.24 -4.44 11.17
CA GLN A 849 -32.91 -5.74 11.20
C GLN A 849 -32.74 -6.42 12.56
N LEU A 850 -33.84 -6.61 13.29
CA LEU A 850 -33.87 -7.28 14.59
C LEU A 850 -34.61 -8.62 14.46
N ASN A 851 -33.92 -9.62 13.92
CA ASN A 851 -34.45 -10.96 13.71
C ASN A 851 -34.33 -11.83 14.98
N CYS A 852 -35.10 -11.47 16.00
CA CYS A 852 -35.06 -12.13 17.30
C CYS A 852 -35.66 -13.55 17.26
N SER A 853 -35.31 -14.38 18.24
CA SER A 853 -35.74 -15.77 18.38
C SER A 853 -37.17 -15.85 18.89
N SER A 854 -37.92 -16.86 18.44
CA SER A 854 -39.25 -17.17 18.98
C SER A 854 -39.20 -17.87 20.35
N LYS A 855 -38.01 -18.26 20.82
CA LYS A 855 -37.78 -18.91 22.12
C LYS A 855 -37.32 -17.92 23.18
N GLU A 856 -36.32 -17.12 22.84
CA GLU A 856 -35.71 -16.13 23.72
C GLU A 856 -35.60 -14.83 22.92
N SER A 857 -36.65 -14.01 22.96
CA SER A 857 -36.70 -12.75 22.19
C SER A 857 -35.68 -11.75 22.73
N CYS A 858 -35.31 -10.76 21.92
CA CYS A 858 -34.40 -9.70 22.36
C CYS A 858 -35.13 -8.72 23.28
N GLU A 859 -34.52 -8.42 24.42
CA GLU A 859 -35.04 -7.50 25.43
C GLU A 859 -34.16 -6.24 25.55
N ASP A 860 -34.73 -5.12 26.00
CA ASP A 860 -34.02 -3.88 26.33
C ASP A 860 -33.05 -3.37 25.24
N ILE A 861 -33.50 -3.33 23.99
CA ILE A 861 -32.75 -2.75 22.88
C ILE A 861 -33.02 -1.24 22.82
N THR A 862 -31.99 -0.40 22.94
CA THR A 862 -32.13 1.07 22.89
C THR A 862 -31.48 1.63 21.64
N LEU A 863 -32.22 2.39 20.84
CA LEU A 863 -31.70 3.20 19.74
C LEU A 863 -31.80 4.69 20.12
N ASN A 864 -30.65 5.34 20.32
CA ASN A 864 -30.56 6.75 20.69
C ASN A 864 -29.76 7.53 19.65
N ASN A 865 -30.38 8.55 19.03
CA ASN A 865 -29.76 9.35 17.97
C ASN A 865 -29.21 8.48 16.81
N VAL A 866 -30.00 7.50 16.36
CA VAL A 866 -29.67 6.64 15.22
C VAL A 866 -30.38 7.18 13.97
N ASN A 867 -29.61 7.69 13.02
CA ASN A 867 -30.09 8.36 11.81
C ASN A 867 -29.46 7.75 10.56
N LEU A 868 -30.17 6.81 9.94
CA LEU A 868 -29.73 6.12 8.73
C LEU A 868 -30.61 6.52 7.54
N GLY A 869 -30.00 7.05 6.48
CA GLY A 869 -30.66 7.37 5.23
C GLY A 869 -30.65 6.19 4.25
N TYR A 870 -31.70 6.05 3.46
CA TYR A 870 -31.74 5.22 2.26
C TYR A 870 -32.34 6.05 1.13
N GLN A 871 -31.57 6.25 0.05
CA GLN A 871 -31.91 7.20 -1.02
C GLN A 871 -32.23 8.59 -0.42
N ASP A 872 -33.35 9.21 -0.83
CA ASP A 872 -33.79 10.51 -0.35
C ASP A 872 -34.62 10.45 0.96
N GLY A 873 -34.67 9.29 1.63
CA GLY A 873 -35.50 9.05 2.81
C GLY A 873 -34.77 8.41 3.98
N ALA A 874 -35.48 8.25 5.10
CA ALA A 874 -35.00 7.45 6.23
C ALA A 874 -35.08 5.95 5.93
N ALA A 875 -34.05 5.20 6.32
CA ALA A 875 -34.02 3.74 6.23
C ALA A 875 -35.08 3.11 7.14
N GLN A 876 -35.50 1.88 6.79
CA GLN A 876 -36.49 1.12 7.53
C GLN A 876 -35.88 0.26 8.64
N MET A 877 -36.69 -0.05 9.65
CA MET A 877 -36.42 -1.03 10.69
C MET A 877 -37.42 -2.18 10.61
N SER A 878 -36.89 -3.40 10.52
CA SER A 878 -37.65 -4.65 10.53
C SER A 878 -37.35 -5.45 11.80
N CYS A 879 -38.38 -5.99 12.46
CA CYS A 879 -38.24 -6.86 13.62
C CYS A 879 -39.06 -8.15 13.49
N ALA A 880 -38.56 -9.22 14.10
CA ALA A 880 -39.26 -10.48 14.26
C ALA A 880 -39.46 -10.83 15.75
N ASN A 881 -40.51 -11.59 16.05
CA ASN A 881 -40.76 -12.20 17.36
C ASN A 881 -40.79 -11.20 18.55
N ASN A 882 -41.42 -10.04 18.37
CA ASN A 882 -41.69 -9.06 19.44
C ASN A 882 -40.42 -8.46 20.09
N ALA A 883 -39.45 -8.03 19.29
CA ALA A 883 -38.26 -7.35 19.80
C ALA A 883 -38.63 -6.09 20.60
N HIS A 884 -38.17 -5.98 21.85
CA HIS A 884 -38.46 -4.83 22.72
C HIS A 884 -37.47 -3.70 22.45
N VAL A 885 -37.95 -2.62 21.83
CA VAL A 885 -37.10 -1.52 21.36
C VAL A 885 -37.53 -0.18 21.99
N THR A 886 -36.58 0.55 22.56
CA THR A 886 -36.75 1.94 22.99
C THR A 886 -36.14 2.89 21.97
N LEU A 887 -36.94 3.81 21.42
CA LEU A 887 -36.47 4.82 20.46
C LEU A 887 -36.33 6.19 21.13
N LEU A 888 -35.14 6.79 21.00
CA LEU A 888 -34.80 8.13 21.48
C LEU A 888 -34.19 8.93 20.32
N ASN A 889 -34.79 10.06 19.95
CA ASN A 889 -34.27 11.02 18.96
C ASN A 889 -33.73 10.39 17.64
N SER A 890 -34.32 9.29 17.17
CA SER A 890 -33.82 8.52 16.04
C SER A 890 -34.72 8.65 14.81
N LEU A 891 -34.15 8.84 13.63
CA LEU A 891 -34.84 8.90 12.34
C LEU A 891 -34.85 7.53 11.66
N VAL A 892 -35.78 6.66 12.05
CA VAL A 892 -35.95 5.32 11.46
C VAL A 892 -37.44 5.00 11.29
N LYS A 893 -37.82 4.36 10.18
CA LYS A 893 -39.21 3.98 9.89
C LYS A 893 -39.46 2.50 10.24
N PRO A 894 -40.25 2.15 11.27
CA PRO A 894 -40.60 0.75 11.53
C PRO A 894 -41.52 0.22 10.40
N SER A 895 -41.16 -0.91 9.81
CA SER A 895 -41.86 -1.49 8.65
C SER A 895 -42.63 -2.78 8.93
N SER A 896 -42.49 -3.35 10.13
CA SER A 896 -43.09 -4.64 10.52
C SER A 896 -43.79 -4.60 11.88
N SER A 897 -44.86 -5.39 12.06
CA SER A 897 -45.60 -5.53 13.33
C SER A 897 -44.85 -6.29 14.44
N GLY A 898 -43.65 -6.79 14.17
CA GLY A 898 -42.85 -7.56 15.12
C GLY A 898 -41.99 -6.75 16.10
N CYS A 899 -42.04 -5.40 16.05
CA CYS A 899 -41.33 -4.54 16.98
C CYS A 899 -42.29 -4.08 18.10
N LEU A 900 -41.91 -4.27 19.37
CA LEU A 900 -42.58 -3.66 20.53
C LEU A 900 -41.86 -2.35 20.88
N ILE A 901 -42.35 -1.24 20.35
CA ILE A 901 -41.67 0.06 20.41
C ILE A 901 -42.17 0.91 21.58
N ASN A 902 -41.26 1.26 22.49
CA ASN A 902 -41.45 2.33 23.47
C ASN A 902 -40.78 3.61 22.94
N ALA A 903 -41.57 4.53 22.38
CA ALA A 903 -41.07 5.82 21.90
C ALA A 903 -41.23 6.89 22.98
N ILE A 904 -40.11 7.46 23.44
CA ILE A 904 -40.12 8.62 24.33
C ILE A 904 -39.89 9.86 23.46
N LYS A 905 -40.95 10.62 23.16
CA LYS A 905 -40.84 11.89 22.42
C LYS A 905 -40.14 12.94 23.29
N GLY A 906 -38.82 13.05 23.14
CA GLY A 906 -38.03 14.19 23.59
C GLY A 906 -38.30 15.40 22.68
N PHE A 907 -38.54 16.56 23.30
CA PHE A 907 -38.84 17.85 22.66
C PHE A 907 -37.80 18.27 21.61
N TRP A 908 -38.15 18.24 20.32
CA TRP A 908 -37.73 19.23 19.32
C TRP A 908 -38.88 19.43 18.32
N ARG A 909 -39.45 20.64 18.31
CA ARG A 909 -40.44 21.11 17.32
C ARG A 909 -39.69 21.51 16.02
N PRO A 910 -40.37 21.40 14.85
CA PRO A 910 -39.73 21.37 13.53
C PRO A 910 -38.97 22.63 13.14
#